data_AF-A0A964G0C4-F1
#
_entry.id   AF-A0A964G0C4-F1
#
_cell.length_a   1.000
_cell.length_b   1.000
_cell.length_c   1.000
_cell.angle_alpha   90.00
_cell.angle_beta   90.00
_cell.angle_gamma   90.00
#
_symmetry.space_group_name_H-M   'P 1'
#
loop_
_entity.id
_entity.type
_entity.pdbx_description
1 polymer ?
#
loop_
_entity_poly.entity_id
_entity_poly.type
_entity_poly.pdbx_seq_one_letter_code
_entity_poly.pdbx_strand_id
1 'polypeptide(L)'
;MTREELLQLIDKAADEGQTELDLAGLGLEELPPEIGKCTQLESLVLGKFDEEKRKWVGNKLTEFPDVVLQLTNLKILLIPKNQITSIPDAIWQLSNLTRLNLSDNQITVIPEAIGQLSNLTDFFLWRNQITVIPEAILQLSNLTKLLLSQNQITSIPDAIGQLSNLTNIHLFYNQITSIPDAIGQLSNLTHLYLYNNQITVIPEMIAQLSNLTELYLWNNQITVIPEAIAQLFNLTELSLSNNQIEKIPECLETLPKLEKLDLRNNPLPISPEVLGDTENPGTPAAIFNYLRQLRSGEVLPLNEAKVLLVGQGSVGKTSLINRLTHNQYNPNQPQTDGLNITNWQITVNTKPVKLKVWDFGGQEIYHATHQFFLTKRSLYLLVSNCRTSEDENRLEYWLKLIESFGDASPVILVGNKCDEQPLDLNRKALRDKYPNIKAIIETSCQSGTGIDELRSAIHTEISQLKEVYDLLPLSWFQVKQRLENLDKDFISISEYATICATENILAETDQTQLIGLLHNLGIVLNFREHPILQSTNILNPHWVTEGIYALLSDDALKVKTKGILTYADLSRILDSTKYPSHRYNCLTELMGEFQLCFPLSHCSARRFLIPGILPKEEPENTKLAGETLEFQYHYRILPDSILSRFIVLMHEKIHNSTHWRTGVMLEYTEGAEVYNIARIKSDPEDEKISIAVSGRESTRRSFLSMIRDTFTKIHNSFANLEISQWVPVPGYPDADPLDYEELLGLEEMGENTVRVGKLKLKLDLRPLLDGYESIELRRIRQRGDDKYGREYDDLVDIAKLAVSRPIINKAEAKVMTQNSPQSNDFSGAHIGSMALANEVKDNAQQTASGGIEINNANTAEIIKLISSMRETATQFPEDIRDGIIIDIEDVETEIKKPENQWSKARLKKSLTAMIAAGTAIAIPIAGMTDFASSAIDLGQKVGIEIQLPSAR
;
A
#
# COMPACT_ATOMS: atom_id res chain seq x y z
N MET A 1 -9.56 -5.12 -35.83
CA MET A 1 -10.60 -5.75 -36.68
C MET A 1 -10.76 -4.90 -37.92
N THR A 2 -10.91 -5.50 -39.09
CA THR A 2 -11.19 -4.76 -40.34
C THR A 2 -12.66 -4.38 -40.43
N ARG A 3 -13.00 -3.39 -41.27
CA ARG A 3 -14.39 -2.97 -41.48
C ARG A 3 -15.25 -4.09 -42.07
N GLU A 4 -14.69 -4.92 -42.93
CA GLU A 4 -15.41 -6.06 -43.53
C GLU A 4 -15.77 -7.12 -42.48
N GLU A 5 -14.84 -7.44 -41.57
CA GLU A 5 -15.11 -8.36 -40.45
C GLU A 5 -16.20 -7.81 -39.52
N LEU A 6 -16.20 -6.50 -39.23
CA LEU A 6 -17.25 -5.84 -38.45
C LEU A 6 -18.63 -5.99 -39.09
N LEU A 7 -18.71 -5.72 -40.40
CA LEU A 7 -19.97 -5.80 -41.14
C LEU A 7 -20.50 -7.23 -41.19
N GLN A 8 -19.62 -8.21 -41.39
CA GLN A 8 -20.00 -9.63 -41.34
C GLN A 8 -20.53 -10.04 -39.97
N LEU A 9 -19.92 -9.54 -38.88
CA LEU A 9 -20.38 -9.82 -37.52
C LEU A 9 -21.78 -9.22 -37.28
N ILE A 10 -22.01 -7.98 -37.72
CA ILE A 10 -23.30 -7.29 -37.60
C ILE A 10 -24.37 -7.99 -38.44
N ASP A 11 -24.08 -8.30 -39.70
CA ASP A 11 -25.02 -8.99 -40.58
C ASP A 11 -25.38 -10.38 -40.02
N LYS A 12 -24.40 -11.11 -39.48
CA LYS A 12 -24.65 -12.38 -38.79
C LYS A 12 -25.56 -12.20 -37.57
N ALA A 13 -25.29 -11.20 -36.73
CA ALA A 13 -26.12 -10.92 -35.55
C ALA A 13 -27.55 -10.55 -35.93
N ALA A 14 -27.75 -9.80 -37.02
CA ALA A 14 -29.06 -9.45 -37.56
C ALA A 14 -29.79 -10.69 -38.09
N ASP A 15 -29.12 -11.54 -38.89
CA ASP A 15 -29.69 -12.75 -39.49
C ASP A 15 -30.08 -13.80 -38.43
N GLU A 16 -29.27 -13.92 -37.37
CA GLU A 16 -29.52 -14.83 -36.25
C GLU A 16 -30.52 -14.28 -35.22
N GLY A 17 -30.93 -13.01 -35.36
CA GLY A 17 -31.86 -12.36 -34.43
C GLY A 17 -31.30 -12.23 -33.01
N GLN A 18 -30.00 -11.95 -32.87
CA GLN A 18 -29.34 -11.85 -31.57
C GLN A 18 -29.93 -10.69 -30.74
N THR A 19 -30.10 -10.94 -29.44
CA THR A 19 -30.59 -9.95 -28.47
C THR A 19 -29.45 -9.22 -27.75
N GLU A 20 -28.22 -9.72 -27.85
CA GLU A 20 -27.03 -9.12 -27.24
C GLU A 20 -25.91 -9.07 -28.27
N LEU A 21 -25.20 -7.94 -28.33
CA LEU A 21 -24.02 -7.78 -29.18
C LEU A 21 -22.92 -7.02 -28.47
N ASP A 22 -21.72 -7.61 -28.45
CA ASP A 22 -20.52 -7.03 -27.86
C ASP A 22 -19.50 -6.66 -28.93
N LEU A 23 -19.23 -5.35 -29.01
CA LEU A 23 -18.27 -4.71 -29.89
C LEU A 23 -17.20 -3.93 -29.10
N ALA A 24 -17.01 -4.21 -27.81
CA ALA A 24 -16.04 -3.52 -26.97
C ALA A 24 -14.59 -3.84 -27.39
N GLY A 25 -13.69 -2.86 -27.27
CA GLY A 25 -12.25 -3.07 -27.44
C GLY A 25 -11.79 -3.30 -28.88
N LEU A 26 -12.66 -3.11 -29.87
CA LEU A 26 -12.37 -3.37 -31.29
C LEU A 26 -11.65 -2.20 -31.98
N GLY A 27 -11.52 -1.07 -31.29
CA GLY A 27 -10.85 0.14 -31.78
C GLY A 27 -11.69 0.94 -32.76
N LEU A 28 -13.02 0.86 -32.67
CA LEU A 28 -13.96 1.53 -33.56
C LEU A 28 -13.87 3.06 -33.42
N GLU A 29 -13.68 3.77 -34.54
CA GLU A 29 -13.75 5.24 -34.57
C GLU A 29 -15.17 5.73 -34.86
N GLU A 30 -15.96 4.92 -35.57
CA GLU A 30 -17.38 5.12 -35.84
C GLU A 30 -18.13 3.78 -35.72
N LEU A 31 -19.42 3.83 -35.36
CA LEU A 31 -20.30 2.67 -35.41
C LEU A 31 -21.01 2.65 -36.78
N PRO A 32 -20.87 1.58 -37.58
CA PRO A 32 -21.43 1.55 -38.93
C PRO A 32 -22.97 1.55 -38.90
N PRO A 33 -23.63 2.23 -39.86
CA PRO A 33 -25.09 2.35 -39.89
C PRO A 33 -25.82 1.00 -40.04
N GLU A 34 -25.13 -0.03 -40.54
CA GLU A 34 -25.63 -1.38 -40.69
C GLU A 34 -26.07 -2.02 -39.35
N ILE A 35 -25.58 -1.52 -38.21
CA ILE A 35 -26.07 -1.94 -36.89
C ILE A 35 -27.58 -1.75 -36.73
N GLY A 36 -28.18 -0.80 -37.46
CA GLY A 36 -29.62 -0.57 -37.50
C GLY A 36 -30.43 -1.78 -38.01
N LYS A 37 -29.80 -2.76 -38.67
CA LYS A 37 -30.44 -4.02 -39.05
C LYS A 37 -30.77 -4.91 -37.84
N CYS A 38 -30.01 -4.79 -36.75
CA CYS A 38 -30.13 -5.61 -35.54
C CYS A 38 -31.28 -5.15 -34.63
N THR A 39 -32.49 -5.02 -35.17
CA THR A 39 -33.67 -4.46 -34.47
C THR A 39 -34.14 -5.26 -33.24
N GLN A 40 -33.67 -6.51 -33.08
CA GLN A 40 -33.99 -7.36 -31.93
C GLN A 40 -33.03 -7.16 -30.74
N LEU A 41 -32.01 -6.31 -30.86
CA LEU A 41 -31.06 -6.08 -29.79
C LEU A 41 -31.73 -5.47 -28.55
N GLU A 42 -31.51 -6.14 -27.42
CA GLU A 42 -31.82 -5.66 -26.08
C GLU A 42 -30.57 -5.17 -25.35
N SER A 43 -29.38 -5.65 -25.73
CA SER A 43 -28.10 -5.24 -25.13
C SER A 43 -27.05 -4.93 -26.20
N LEU A 44 -26.47 -3.73 -26.12
CA LEU A 44 -25.36 -3.33 -26.98
C LEU A 44 -24.17 -2.87 -26.12
N VAL A 45 -23.03 -3.53 -26.29
CA VAL A 45 -21.80 -3.27 -25.55
C VAL A 45 -20.74 -2.72 -26.49
N LEU A 46 -20.42 -1.43 -26.35
CA LEU A 46 -19.37 -0.70 -27.07
C LEU A 46 -18.17 -0.39 -26.17
N GLY A 47 -18.23 -0.79 -24.90
CA GLY A 47 -17.14 -0.78 -23.93
C GLY A 47 -17.52 -1.58 -22.68
N LYS A 48 -16.54 -2.17 -22.00
CA LYS A 48 -16.75 -2.97 -20.79
C LYS A 48 -15.50 -3.01 -19.89
N PHE A 49 -15.68 -3.45 -18.65
CA PHE A 49 -14.56 -3.85 -17.81
C PHE A 49 -14.11 -5.26 -18.23
N ASP A 50 -12.84 -5.39 -18.61
CA ASP A 50 -12.19 -6.66 -18.91
C ASP A 50 -11.62 -7.21 -17.61
N GLU A 51 -12.28 -8.22 -17.04
CA GLU A 51 -11.91 -8.81 -15.74
C GLU A 51 -10.53 -9.48 -15.78
N GLU A 52 -10.18 -10.16 -16.88
CA GLU A 52 -8.88 -10.82 -17.06
C GLU A 52 -7.74 -9.79 -17.09
N LYS A 53 -7.96 -8.69 -17.84
CA LYS A 53 -6.99 -7.60 -17.96
C LYS A 53 -7.11 -6.57 -16.84
N ARG A 54 -8.09 -6.73 -15.93
CA ARG A 54 -8.42 -5.81 -14.85
C ARG A 54 -8.49 -4.34 -15.30
N LYS A 55 -9.12 -4.09 -16.45
CA LYS A 55 -9.18 -2.72 -17.02
C LYS A 55 -10.42 -2.48 -17.85
N TRP A 56 -10.85 -1.22 -17.91
CA TRP A 56 -11.86 -0.80 -18.88
C TRP A 56 -11.29 -0.83 -20.30
N VAL A 57 -12.01 -1.52 -21.18
CA VAL A 57 -11.78 -1.57 -22.62
C VAL A 57 -12.96 -0.94 -23.34
N GLY A 58 -12.69 -0.06 -24.27
CA GLY A 58 -13.73 0.59 -25.08
C GLY A 58 -13.23 0.81 -26.50
N ASN A 59 -13.82 1.76 -27.19
CA ASN A 59 -13.50 2.09 -28.57
C ASN A 59 -12.91 3.50 -28.65
N LYS A 60 -12.95 4.12 -29.83
CA LYS A 60 -12.45 5.48 -30.10
C LYS A 60 -13.57 6.38 -30.61
N LEU A 61 -14.82 6.12 -30.21
CA LEU A 61 -15.97 6.88 -30.66
C LEU A 61 -15.88 8.30 -30.11
N THR A 62 -15.88 9.31 -30.99
CA THR A 62 -15.82 10.74 -30.62
C THR A 62 -17.21 11.38 -30.51
N GLU A 63 -18.19 10.79 -31.18
CA GLU A 63 -19.60 11.19 -31.16
C GLU A 63 -20.48 10.04 -30.67
N PHE A 64 -21.64 10.39 -30.11
CA PHE A 64 -22.64 9.39 -29.76
C PHE A 64 -23.18 8.77 -31.06
N PRO A 65 -23.23 7.44 -31.19
CA PRO A 65 -23.66 6.81 -32.44
C PRO A 65 -25.18 6.91 -32.61
N ASP A 66 -25.66 7.94 -33.32
CA ASP A 66 -27.08 8.22 -33.53
C ASP A 66 -27.88 7.04 -34.12
N VAL A 67 -27.23 6.15 -34.88
CA VAL A 67 -27.87 4.93 -35.39
C VAL A 67 -28.42 4.04 -34.27
N VAL A 68 -27.80 4.05 -33.08
CA VAL A 68 -28.26 3.28 -31.91
C VAL A 68 -29.65 3.72 -31.48
N LEU A 69 -30.04 4.98 -31.72
CA LEU A 69 -31.36 5.51 -31.36
C LEU A 69 -32.52 4.80 -32.10
N GLN A 70 -32.24 4.12 -33.21
CA GLN A 70 -33.21 3.33 -33.96
C GLN A 70 -33.47 1.94 -33.34
N LEU A 71 -32.61 1.50 -32.41
CA LEU A 71 -32.70 0.20 -31.74
C LEU A 71 -33.61 0.30 -30.51
N THR A 72 -34.90 0.53 -30.74
CA THR A 72 -35.86 0.87 -29.67
C THR A 72 -36.11 -0.24 -28.64
N ASN A 73 -35.65 -1.47 -28.91
CA ASN A 73 -35.75 -2.60 -27.97
C ASN A 73 -34.60 -2.63 -26.95
N LEU A 74 -33.61 -1.74 -27.06
CA LEU A 74 -32.48 -1.70 -26.14
C LEU A 74 -32.92 -1.45 -24.70
N LYS A 75 -32.49 -2.34 -23.82
CA LYS A 75 -32.58 -2.26 -22.37
C LYS A 75 -31.23 -1.93 -21.74
N ILE A 76 -30.14 -2.36 -22.38
CA ILE A 76 -28.76 -2.14 -21.89
C ILE A 76 -27.94 -1.50 -23.00
N LEU A 77 -27.36 -0.34 -22.71
CA LEU A 77 -26.41 0.33 -23.58
C LEU A 77 -25.15 0.69 -22.79
N LEU A 78 -24.03 0.05 -23.13
CA LEU A 78 -22.74 0.28 -22.50
C LEU A 78 -21.77 0.90 -23.51
N ILE A 79 -21.42 2.17 -23.32
CA ILE A 79 -20.43 2.89 -24.14
C ILE A 79 -19.30 3.50 -23.27
N PRO A 80 -18.80 2.81 -22.23
CA PRO A 80 -17.71 3.36 -21.44
C PRO A 80 -16.39 3.36 -22.23
N LYS A 81 -15.43 4.15 -21.79
CA LYS A 81 -14.06 4.20 -22.34
C LYS A 81 -14.03 4.57 -23.83
N ASN A 82 -14.67 5.69 -24.16
CA ASN A 82 -14.67 6.30 -25.49
C ASN A 82 -14.27 7.79 -25.39
N GLN A 83 -14.55 8.59 -26.41
CA GLN A 83 -14.21 10.02 -26.49
C GLN A 83 -15.47 10.87 -26.73
N ILE A 84 -16.64 10.38 -26.31
CA ILE A 84 -17.93 11.03 -26.58
C ILE A 84 -18.04 12.32 -25.77
N THR A 85 -18.41 13.41 -26.44
CA THR A 85 -18.49 14.76 -25.84
C THR A 85 -19.90 15.19 -25.43
N SER A 86 -20.94 14.57 -25.99
CA SER A 86 -22.34 14.92 -25.73
C SER A 86 -23.27 13.72 -25.84
N ILE A 87 -24.35 13.74 -25.06
CA ILE A 87 -25.50 12.84 -25.20
C ILE A 87 -26.55 13.54 -26.06
N PRO A 88 -27.08 12.92 -27.13
CA PRO A 88 -28.05 13.57 -28.00
C PRO A 88 -29.40 13.73 -27.31
N ASP A 89 -30.11 14.82 -27.58
CA ASP A 89 -31.47 15.05 -27.07
C ASP A 89 -32.42 13.91 -27.47
N ALA A 90 -32.19 13.26 -28.61
CA ALA A 90 -33.00 12.13 -29.08
C ALA A 90 -32.81 10.83 -28.26
N ILE A 91 -31.97 10.80 -27.21
CA ILE A 91 -31.77 9.63 -26.34
C ILE A 91 -33.08 9.08 -25.76
N TRP A 92 -34.11 9.93 -25.59
CA TRP A 92 -35.44 9.53 -25.14
C TRP A 92 -36.10 8.44 -26.00
N GLN A 93 -35.68 8.28 -27.26
CA GLN A 93 -36.16 7.23 -28.16
C GLN A 93 -35.87 5.83 -27.60
N LEU A 94 -34.82 5.69 -26.78
CA LEU A 94 -34.44 4.46 -26.10
C LEU A 94 -35.19 4.25 -24.78
N SER A 95 -36.50 4.52 -24.77
CA SER A 95 -37.36 4.49 -23.57
C SER A 95 -37.40 3.16 -22.81
N ASN A 96 -36.95 2.06 -23.43
CA ASN A 96 -36.83 0.74 -22.80
C ASN A 96 -35.53 0.55 -22.00
N LEU A 97 -34.59 1.50 -22.04
CA LEU A 97 -33.33 1.40 -21.32
C LEU A 97 -33.57 1.27 -19.82
N THR A 98 -33.03 0.19 -19.26
CA THR A 98 -32.89 -0.04 -17.82
C THR A 98 -31.47 0.27 -17.35
N ARG A 99 -30.47 0.15 -18.23
CA ARG A 99 -29.07 0.46 -17.92
C ARG A 99 -28.41 1.27 -19.00
N LEU A 100 -27.81 2.39 -18.61
CA LEU A 100 -27.00 3.25 -19.47
C LEU A 100 -25.65 3.52 -18.81
N ASN A 101 -24.57 3.09 -19.47
CA ASN A 101 -23.21 3.38 -19.02
C ASN A 101 -22.47 4.21 -20.07
N LEU A 102 -22.11 5.43 -19.72
CA LEU A 102 -21.38 6.39 -20.54
C LEU A 102 -20.10 6.88 -19.83
N SER A 103 -19.58 6.07 -18.92
CA SER A 103 -18.45 6.43 -18.07
C SER A 103 -17.12 6.47 -18.82
N ASP A 104 -16.12 7.23 -18.34
CA ASP A 104 -14.81 7.37 -19.00
C ASP A 104 -14.96 7.86 -20.46
N ASN A 105 -15.60 9.04 -20.58
CA ASN A 105 -15.83 9.80 -21.81
C ASN A 105 -15.50 11.28 -21.55
N GLN A 106 -15.93 12.19 -22.44
CA GLN A 106 -15.70 13.63 -22.36
C GLN A 106 -17.03 14.42 -22.27
N ILE A 107 -18.07 13.80 -21.70
CA ILE A 107 -19.42 14.40 -21.64
C ILE A 107 -19.41 15.58 -20.69
N THR A 108 -19.93 16.71 -21.14
CA THR A 108 -19.99 17.96 -20.36
C THR A 108 -21.36 18.27 -19.78
N VAL A 109 -22.44 17.77 -20.41
CA VAL A 109 -23.82 18.06 -20.04
C VAL A 109 -24.67 16.81 -20.16
N ILE A 110 -25.55 16.59 -19.17
CA ILE A 110 -26.64 15.61 -19.24
C ILE A 110 -27.87 16.36 -19.79
N PRO A 111 -28.45 15.95 -20.94
CA PRO A 111 -29.59 16.65 -21.55
C PRO A 111 -30.87 16.44 -20.73
N GLU A 112 -31.77 17.43 -20.74
CA GLU A 112 -33.09 17.34 -20.08
C GLU A 112 -33.93 16.16 -20.61
N ALA A 113 -33.69 15.73 -21.85
CA ALA A 113 -34.35 14.57 -22.42
C ALA A 113 -34.08 13.25 -21.66
N ILE A 114 -33.04 13.19 -20.82
CA ILE A 114 -32.74 11.99 -20.02
C ILE A 114 -33.92 11.59 -19.13
N GLY A 115 -34.72 12.54 -18.65
CA GLY A 115 -35.86 12.28 -17.78
C GLY A 115 -36.95 11.42 -18.41
N GLN A 116 -36.96 11.31 -19.74
CA GLN A 116 -37.90 10.44 -20.47
C GLN A 116 -37.55 8.95 -20.41
N LEU A 117 -36.35 8.58 -19.92
CA LEU A 117 -35.94 7.19 -19.74
C LEU A 117 -36.52 6.59 -18.45
N SER A 118 -37.84 6.59 -18.30
CA SER A 118 -38.51 6.22 -17.05
C SER A 118 -38.21 4.79 -16.54
N ASN A 119 -37.72 3.90 -17.40
CA ASN A 119 -37.34 2.53 -17.05
C ASN A 119 -35.90 2.41 -16.51
N LEU A 120 -35.11 3.49 -16.52
CA LEU A 120 -33.70 3.46 -16.15
C LEU A 120 -33.54 3.15 -14.66
N THR A 121 -32.83 2.07 -14.36
CA THR A 121 -32.47 1.63 -13.00
C THR A 121 -31.01 1.93 -12.68
N ASP A 122 -30.13 1.82 -13.68
CA ASP A 122 -28.69 1.99 -13.55
C ASP A 122 -28.20 3.09 -14.49
N PHE A 123 -27.67 4.18 -13.93
CA PHE A 123 -27.10 5.27 -14.72
C PHE A 123 -25.67 5.60 -14.29
N PHE A 124 -24.71 5.31 -15.18
CA PHE A 124 -23.29 5.46 -14.91
C PHE A 124 -22.64 6.48 -15.85
N LEU A 125 -22.04 7.51 -15.25
CA LEU A 125 -21.43 8.66 -15.92
C LEU A 125 -20.11 9.07 -15.24
N TRP A 126 -19.47 8.18 -14.48
CA TRP A 126 -18.22 8.50 -13.79
C TRP A 126 -17.07 8.76 -14.78
N ARG A 127 -16.04 9.54 -14.40
CA ARG A 127 -14.97 9.99 -15.30
C ARG A 127 -15.50 10.70 -16.56
N ASN A 128 -16.16 11.83 -16.36
CA ASN A 128 -16.59 12.74 -17.42
C ASN A 128 -16.27 14.19 -17.02
N GLN A 129 -16.82 15.17 -17.73
CA GLN A 129 -16.63 16.61 -17.48
C GLN A 129 -17.95 17.30 -17.10
N ILE A 130 -18.86 16.57 -16.45
CA ILE A 130 -20.20 17.05 -16.12
C ILE A 130 -20.11 18.08 -14.99
N THR A 131 -20.80 19.20 -15.17
CA THR A 131 -20.78 20.31 -14.19
C THR A 131 -22.07 20.43 -13.36
N VAL A 132 -23.19 19.89 -13.87
CA VAL A 132 -24.52 20.02 -13.26
C VAL A 132 -25.30 18.72 -13.40
N ILE A 133 -26.03 18.36 -12.33
CA ILE A 133 -27.05 17.31 -12.32
C ILE A 133 -28.40 17.99 -12.67
N PRO A 134 -29.00 17.75 -13.85
CA PRO A 134 -30.22 18.44 -14.27
C PRO A 134 -31.47 17.97 -13.49
N GLU A 135 -32.48 18.84 -13.41
CA GLU A 135 -33.78 18.50 -12.81
C GLU A 135 -34.52 17.38 -13.56
N ALA A 136 -34.21 17.12 -14.83
CA ALA A 136 -34.77 15.97 -15.54
C ALA A 136 -34.51 14.61 -14.87
N ILE A 137 -33.42 14.46 -14.12
CA ILE A 137 -33.08 13.19 -13.44
C ILE A 137 -34.19 12.76 -12.46
N LEU A 138 -35.00 13.71 -11.97
CA LEU A 138 -36.16 13.47 -11.09
C LEU A 138 -37.23 12.56 -11.70
N GLN A 139 -37.32 12.54 -13.03
CA GLN A 139 -38.31 11.74 -13.73
C GLN A 139 -37.91 10.25 -13.78
N LEU A 140 -36.67 9.92 -13.41
CA LEU A 140 -36.13 8.57 -13.38
C LEU A 140 -36.55 7.83 -12.10
N SER A 141 -37.86 7.70 -11.86
CA SER A 141 -38.39 7.15 -10.60
C SER A 141 -37.96 5.71 -10.29
N ASN A 142 -37.50 4.95 -11.29
CA ASN A 142 -37.00 3.58 -11.12
C ASN A 142 -35.50 3.51 -10.86
N LEU A 143 -34.80 4.64 -10.80
CA LEU A 143 -33.35 4.68 -10.63
C LEU A 143 -32.94 4.11 -9.27
N THR A 144 -32.09 3.09 -9.29
CA THR A 144 -31.51 2.43 -8.11
C THR A 144 -30.05 2.79 -7.90
N LYS A 145 -29.30 3.03 -8.98
CA LYS A 145 -27.88 3.36 -8.92
C LYS A 145 -27.56 4.58 -9.76
N LEU A 146 -26.95 5.58 -9.13
CA LEU A 146 -26.48 6.81 -9.78
C LEU A 146 -25.00 7.02 -9.49
N LEU A 147 -24.16 6.85 -10.51
CA LEU A 147 -22.70 6.97 -10.39
C LEU A 147 -22.22 8.15 -11.25
N LEU A 148 -21.79 9.21 -10.58
CA LEU A 148 -21.37 10.49 -11.15
C LEU A 148 -20.00 10.95 -10.62
N SER A 149 -19.23 10.03 -10.02
CA SER A 149 -17.90 10.33 -9.49
C SER A 149 -16.90 10.81 -10.54
N GLN A 150 -15.86 11.54 -10.13
CA GLN A 150 -14.82 12.05 -11.03
C GLN A 150 -15.41 12.89 -12.17
N ASN A 151 -16.15 13.92 -11.78
CA ASN A 151 -16.73 14.95 -12.65
C ASN A 151 -16.39 16.35 -12.07
N GLN A 152 -17.08 17.39 -12.54
CA GLN A 152 -16.92 18.78 -12.08
C GLN A 152 -18.20 19.30 -11.42
N ILE A 153 -18.99 18.41 -10.80
CA ILE A 153 -20.29 18.75 -10.21
C ILE A 153 -20.09 19.61 -8.97
N THR A 154 -20.83 20.72 -8.87
CA THR A 154 -20.71 21.69 -7.77
C THR A 154 -21.82 21.59 -6.72
N SER A 155 -22.96 20.98 -7.06
CA SER A 155 -24.11 20.85 -6.17
C SER A 155 -24.95 19.62 -6.48
N ILE A 156 -25.55 19.04 -5.44
CA ILE A 156 -26.60 18.04 -5.57
C ILE A 156 -27.95 18.77 -5.50
N PRO A 157 -28.84 18.62 -6.50
CA PRO A 157 -30.14 19.30 -6.49
C PRO A 157 -31.03 18.75 -5.38
N ASP A 158 -31.77 19.61 -4.68
CA ASP A 158 -32.74 19.21 -3.64
C ASP A 158 -33.70 18.14 -4.13
N ALA A 159 -34.06 18.20 -5.40
CA ALA A 159 -35.03 17.29 -5.92
C ALA A 159 -34.52 15.83 -5.97
N ILE A 160 -33.23 15.55 -5.75
CA ILE A 160 -32.69 14.18 -5.60
C ILE A 160 -33.54 13.30 -4.66
N GLY A 161 -34.15 13.89 -3.62
CA GLY A 161 -35.02 13.20 -2.66
C GLY A 161 -36.25 12.52 -3.27
N GLN A 162 -36.65 12.87 -4.50
CA GLN A 162 -37.75 12.23 -5.23
C GLN A 162 -37.42 10.83 -5.74
N LEU A 163 -36.14 10.46 -5.82
CA LEU A 163 -35.67 9.18 -6.36
C LEU A 163 -35.65 8.09 -5.28
N SER A 164 -36.81 7.80 -4.71
CA SER A 164 -36.96 6.94 -3.53
C SER A 164 -36.41 5.51 -3.69
N ASN A 165 -36.17 5.05 -4.93
CA ASN A 165 -35.61 3.72 -5.21
C ASN A 165 -34.08 3.68 -5.20
N LEU A 166 -33.39 4.82 -5.06
CA LEU A 166 -31.93 4.85 -5.00
C LEU A 166 -31.40 4.06 -3.81
N THR A 167 -30.50 3.13 -4.10
CA THR A 167 -29.72 2.35 -3.13
C THR A 167 -28.27 2.80 -3.10
N ASN A 168 -27.72 3.27 -4.23
CA ASN A 168 -26.31 3.65 -4.34
C ASN A 168 -26.17 5.03 -5.02
N ILE A 169 -25.48 5.95 -4.34
CA ILE A 169 -25.07 7.24 -4.90
C ILE A 169 -23.56 7.40 -4.75
N HIS A 170 -22.87 7.51 -5.89
CA HIS A 170 -21.43 7.75 -5.92
C HIS A 170 -21.18 9.12 -6.58
N LEU A 171 -20.65 10.05 -5.79
CA LEU A 171 -20.41 11.45 -6.17
C LEU A 171 -19.03 11.94 -5.73
N PHE A 172 -18.12 11.02 -5.42
CA PHE A 172 -16.78 11.33 -4.96
C PHE A 172 -15.91 11.95 -6.08
N TYR A 173 -14.84 12.66 -5.72
CA TYR A 173 -14.02 13.44 -6.67
C TYR A 173 -14.85 14.39 -7.53
N ASN A 174 -15.57 15.30 -6.87
CA ASN A 174 -16.30 16.39 -7.50
C ASN A 174 -15.96 17.71 -6.77
N GLN A 175 -16.73 18.76 -7.00
CA GLN A 175 -16.59 20.07 -6.37
C GLN A 175 -17.81 20.41 -5.51
N ILE A 176 -18.48 19.39 -4.94
CA ILE A 176 -19.73 19.55 -4.19
C ILE A 176 -19.45 20.26 -2.87
N THR A 177 -20.22 21.31 -2.59
CA THR A 177 -20.04 22.15 -1.40
C THR A 177 -21.02 21.83 -0.26
N SER A 178 -22.16 21.20 -0.57
CA SER A 178 -23.19 20.86 0.43
C SER A 178 -23.99 19.62 0.05
N ILE A 179 -24.46 18.90 1.07
CA ILE A 179 -25.45 17.83 0.94
C ILE A 179 -26.84 18.44 1.23
N PRO A 180 -27.81 18.35 0.31
CA PRO A 180 -29.14 18.91 0.53
C PRO A 180 -29.93 18.11 1.57
N ASP A 181 -30.80 18.78 2.32
CA ASP A 181 -31.67 18.13 3.31
C ASP A 181 -32.56 17.04 2.71
N ALA A 182 -32.95 17.22 1.45
CA ALA A 182 -33.76 16.27 0.71
C ALA A 182 -33.07 14.90 0.51
N ILE A 183 -31.76 14.77 0.75
CA ILE A 183 -31.09 13.47 0.77
C ILE A 183 -31.77 12.51 1.75
N GLY A 184 -32.29 13.02 2.87
CA GLY A 184 -32.97 12.22 3.90
C GLY A 184 -34.24 11.51 3.40
N GLN A 185 -34.80 11.92 2.26
CA GLN A 185 -35.98 11.28 1.67
C GLN A 185 -35.66 9.94 0.97
N LEU A 186 -34.39 9.63 0.75
CA LEU A 186 -33.93 8.42 0.08
C LEU A 186 -33.90 7.21 1.01
N SER A 187 -35.07 6.77 1.47
CA SER A 187 -35.20 5.73 2.50
C SER A 187 -34.56 4.37 2.13
N ASN A 188 -34.35 4.08 0.84
CA ASN A 188 -33.73 2.85 0.36
C ASN A 188 -32.20 2.95 0.20
N LEU A 189 -31.60 4.12 0.45
CA LEU A 189 -30.18 4.35 0.25
C LEU A 189 -29.36 3.50 1.23
N THR A 190 -28.43 2.71 0.69
CA THR A 190 -27.51 1.86 1.45
C THR A 190 -26.08 2.38 1.39
N HIS A 191 -25.67 2.96 0.26
CA HIS A 191 -24.31 3.49 0.06
C HIS A 191 -24.34 4.94 -0.41
N LEU A 192 -23.64 5.81 0.33
CA LEU A 192 -23.47 7.22 -0.02
C LEU A 192 -21.99 7.61 0.02
N TYR A 193 -21.38 7.77 -1.16
CA TYR A 193 -19.97 8.11 -1.30
C TYR A 193 -19.80 9.54 -1.82
N LEU A 194 -19.23 10.40 -0.98
CA LEU A 194 -19.09 11.84 -1.18
C LEU A 194 -17.68 12.35 -0.83
N TYR A 195 -16.70 11.45 -0.72
CA TYR A 195 -15.33 11.81 -0.39
C TYR A 195 -14.63 12.61 -1.51
N ASN A 196 -13.54 13.31 -1.19
CA ASN A 196 -12.85 14.23 -2.11
C ASN A 196 -13.81 15.26 -2.75
N ASN A 197 -14.47 16.04 -1.89
CA ASN A 197 -15.34 17.15 -2.27
C ASN A 197 -14.99 18.38 -1.40
N GLN A 198 -15.87 19.38 -1.39
CA GLN A 198 -15.71 20.62 -0.62
C GLN A 198 -16.85 20.77 0.41
N ILE A 199 -17.38 19.65 0.90
CA ILE A 199 -18.55 19.63 1.80
C ILE A 199 -18.15 20.16 3.17
N THR A 200 -18.92 21.11 3.70
CA THR A 200 -18.65 21.74 5.01
C THR A 200 -19.54 21.23 6.15
N VAL A 201 -20.72 20.67 5.83
CA VAL A 201 -21.73 20.27 6.81
C VAL A 201 -22.41 18.97 6.40
N ILE A 202 -22.66 18.10 7.37
CA ILE A 202 -23.56 16.95 7.24
C ILE A 202 -24.95 17.38 7.75
N PRO A 203 -26.01 17.35 6.92
CA PRO A 203 -27.35 17.78 7.33
C PRO A 203 -27.95 16.81 8.36
N GLU A 204 -28.76 17.32 9.29
CA GLU A 204 -29.47 16.47 10.28
C GLU A 204 -30.38 15.44 9.61
N MET A 205 -30.95 15.78 8.45
CA MET A 205 -31.80 14.91 7.64
C MET A 205 -31.10 13.63 7.18
N ILE A 206 -29.77 13.54 7.23
CA ILE A 206 -29.06 12.29 6.92
C ILE A 206 -29.54 11.13 7.81
N ALA A 207 -29.98 11.43 9.04
CA ALA A 207 -30.53 10.47 9.99
C ALA A 207 -31.78 9.71 9.50
N GLN A 208 -32.47 10.23 8.48
CA GLN A 208 -33.64 9.59 7.89
C GLN A 208 -33.29 8.43 6.95
N LEU A 209 -32.00 8.27 6.59
CA LEU A 209 -31.50 7.19 5.76
C LEU A 209 -31.40 5.87 6.53
N SER A 210 -32.54 5.31 6.95
CA SER A 210 -32.60 4.16 7.86
C SER A 210 -31.92 2.89 7.35
N ASN A 211 -31.71 2.76 6.03
CA ASN A 211 -31.05 1.61 5.41
C ASN A 211 -29.57 1.86 5.10
N LEU A 212 -29.02 3.04 5.43
CA LEU A 212 -27.63 3.37 5.12
C LEU A 212 -26.68 2.46 5.90
N THR A 213 -25.81 1.78 5.16
CA THR A 213 -24.75 0.91 5.70
C THR A 213 -23.39 1.58 5.60
N GLU A 214 -23.14 2.34 4.53
CA GLU A 214 -21.85 2.95 4.27
C GLU A 214 -21.96 4.44 3.95
N LEU A 215 -21.22 5.25 4.71
CA LEU A 215 -21.13 6.70 4.54
C LEU A 215 -19.68 7.15 4.46
N TYR A 216 -19.23 7.52 3.27
CA TYR A 216 -17.86 7.95 3.02
C TYR A 216 -17.78 9.45 2.69
N LEU A 217 -17.12 10.20 3.57
CA LEU A 217 -17.02 11.66 3.55
C LEU A 217 -15.57 12.16 3.79
N TRP A 218 -14.57 11.28 3.64
CA TRP A 218 -13.17 11.66 3.83
C TRP A 218 -12.69 12.70 2.79
N ASN A 219 -11.64 13.46 3.11
CA ASN A 219 -11.16 14.58 2.29
C ASN A 219 -12.27 15.58 1.94
N ASN A 220 -12.85 16.21 2.96
CA ASN A 220 -13.82 17.29 2.85
C ASN A 220 -13.44 18.42 3.84
N GLN A 221 -14.35 19.35 4.10
CA GLN A 221 -14.17 20.50 5.00
C GLN A 221 -15.16 20.45 6.17
N ILE A 222 -15.59 19.26 6.58
CA ILE A 222 -16.62 19.06 7.61
C ILE A 222 -16.06 19.43 8.97
N THR A 223 -16.79 20.26 9.71
CA THR A 223 -16.38 20.74 11.05
C THR A 223 -17.10 20.05 12.20
N VAL A 224 -18.30 19.50 11.96
CA VAL A 224 -19.17 18.92 12.99
C VAL A 224 -19.84 17.65 12.47
N ILE A 225 -19.86 16.61 13.33
CA ILE A 225 -20.68 15.41 13.16
C ILE A 225 -22.01 15.67 13.88
N PRO A 226 -23.17 15.75 13.19
CA PRO A 226 -24.46 15.97 13.84
C PRO A 226 -24.83 14.78 14.74
N GLU A 227 -25.47 15.05 15.89
CA GLU A 227 -25.93 14.01 16.81
C GLU A 227 -26.92 13.03 16.14
N ALA A 228 -27.65 13.51 15.13
CA ALA A 228 -28.62 12.74 14.36
C ALA A 228 -28.00 11.52 13.65
N ILE A 229 -26.69 11.50 13.38
CA ILE A 229 -26.00 10.32 12.78
C ILE A 229 -26.21 9.06 13.61
N ALA A 230 -26.38 9.16 14.93
CA ALA A 230 -26.64 8.01 15.79
C ALA A 230 -27.95 7.26 15.49
N GLN A 231 -28.83 7.84 14.67
CA GLN A 231 -30.08 7.19 14.22
C GLN A 231 -29.88 6.26 13.01
N LEU A 232 -28.68 6.23 12.43
CA LEU A 232 -28.33 5.34 11.32
C LEU A 232 -28.05 3.91 11.83
N PHE A 233 -29.08 3.21 12.29
CA PHE A 233 -28.96 1.90 12.97
C PHE A 233 -28.32 0.79 12.13
N ASN A 234 -28.29 0.95 10.81
CA ASN A 234 -27.68 -0.01 9.88
C ASN A 234 -26.25 0.36 9.46
N LEU A 235 -25.72 1.50 9.92
CA LEU A 235 -24.41 1.98 9.53
C LEU A 235 -23.32 1.06 10.06
N THR A 236 -22.57 0.45 9.15
CA THR A 236 -21.42 -0.41 9.42
C THR A 236 -20.11 0.34 9.24
N GLU A 237 -20.05 1.28 8.29
CA GLU A 237 -18.83 2.03 7.99
C GLU A 237 -19.08 3.54 7.90
N LEU A 238 -18.28 4.29 8.66
CA LEU A 238 -18.26 5.76 8.65
C LEU A 238 -16.84 6.25 8.44
N SER A 239 -16.59 6.90 7.29
CA SER A 239 -15.27 7.47 6.98
C SER A 239 -15.34 8.99 6.92
N LEU A 240 -14.63 9.65 7.82
CA LEU A 240 -14.59 11.10 8.03
C LEU A 240 -13.14 11.63 8.12
N SER A 241 -12.14 10.85 7.68
CA SER A 241 -10.74 11.27 7.75
C SER A 241 -10.45 12.50 6.89
N ASN A 242 -9.43 13.27 7.26
CA ASN A 242 -9.04 14.51 6.58
C ASN A 242 -10.21 15.50 6.45
N ASN A 243 -10.76 15.90 7.60
CA ASN A 243 -11.78 16.93 7.74
C ASN A 243 -11.31 17.93 8.81
N GLN A 244 -12.21 18.78 9.30
CA GLN A 244 -11.96 19.81 10.31
C GLN A 244 -12.73 19.54 11.60
N ILE A 245 -12.97 18.26 11.93
CA ILE A 245 -13.79 17.85 13.07
C ILE A 245 -13.03 18.01 14.38
N GLU A 246 -13.55 18.81 15.30
CA GLU A 246 -12.92 19.06 16.61
C GLU A 246 -13.47 18.17 17.73
N LYS A 247 -14.69 17.65 17.56
CA LYS A 247 -15.40 16.87 18.58
C LYS A 247 -16.21 15.72 17.97
N ILE A 248 -16.29 14.63 18.72
CA ILE A 248 -17.12 13.47 18.39
C ILE A 248 -18.33 13.47 19.32
N PRO A 249 -19.57 13.45 18.80
CA PRO A 249 -20.77 13.40 19.63
C PRO A 249 -20.86 12.05 20.37
N GLU A 250 -21.27 12.08 21.63
CA GLU A 250 -21.32 10.87 22.48
C GLU A 250 -22.29 9.81 21.94
N CYS A 251 -23.38 10.25 21.29
CA CYS A 251 -24.36 9.36 20.70
C CYS A 251 -23.76 8.47 19.59
N LEU A 252 -22.60 8.80 19.01
CA LEU A 252 -21.95 7.96 18.01
C LEU A 252 -21.55 6.59 18.57
N GLU A 253 -21.27 6.50 19.89
CA GLU A 253 -20.99 5.24 20.59
C GLU A 253 -22.20 4.27 20.59
N THR A 254 -23.41 4.80 20.35
CA THR A 254 -24.65 4.01 20.39
C THR A 254 -24.98 3.31 19.07
N LEU A 255 -24.20 3.55 18.01
CA LEU A 255 -24.40 2.90 16.71
C LEU A 255 -24.18 1.38 16.83
N PRO A 256 -25.22 0.55 16.66
CA PRO A 256 -25.18 -0.85 17.09
C PRO A 256 -24.38 -1.76 16.16
N LYS A 257 -24.15 -1.33 14.91
CA LYS A 257 -23.48 -2.12 13.86
C LYS A 257 -22.19 -1.48 13.35
N LEU A 258 -21.73 -0.39 13.97
CA LEU A 258 -20.56 0.33 13.47
C LEU A 258 -19.29 -0.52 13.67
N GLU A 259 -18.74 -0.99 12.56
CA GLU A 259 -17.55 -1.84 12.52
C GLU A 259 -16.29 -1.04 12.18
N LYS A 260 -16.42 -0.01 11.33
CA LYS A 260 -15.32 0.85 10.91
C LYS A 260 -15.65 2.33 11.13
N LEU A 261 -14.73 3.03 11.79
CA LEU A 261 -14.80 4.47 12.02
C LEU A 261 -13.44 5.10 11.72
N ASP A 262 -13.36 5.87 10.65
CA ASP A 262 -12.14 6.59 10.30
C ASP A 262 -12.27 8.08 10.60
N LEU A 263 -11.51 8.54 11.60
CA LEU A 263 -11.50 9.94 12.06
C LEU A 263 -10.09 10.57 11.95
N ARG A 264 -9.15 9.89 11.31
CA ARG A 264 -7.74 10.33 11.19
C ARG A 264 -7.65 11.72 10.53
N ASN A 265 -6.59 12.45 10.83
CA ASN A 265 -6.33 13.78 10.25
C ASN A 265 -7.48 14.78 10.45
N ASN A 266 -8.08 14.75 11.65
CA ASN A 266 -8.99 15.78 12.15
C ASN A 266 -8.36 16.45 13.39
N PRO A 267 -8.72 17.71 13.71
CA PRO A 267 -8.24 18.42 14.91
C PRO A 267 -8.88 17.89 16.22
N LEU A 268 -8.90 16.57 16.40
CA LEU A 268 -9.43 15.89 17.59
C LEU A 268 -8.39 15.85 18.72
N PRO A 269 -8.81 15.95 19.99
CA PRO A 269 -7.94 15.75 21.15
C PRO A 269 -7.71 14.26 21.43
N ILE A 270 -7.40 13.49 20.38
CA ILE A 270 -7.19 12.04 20.43
C ILE A 270 -5.85 11.75 19.76
N SER A 271 -5.02 10.96 20.42
CA SER A 271 -3.72 10.59 19.85
C SER A 271 -3.91 9.77 18.55
N PRO A 272 -3.13 10.01 17.49
CA PRO A 272 -3.21 9.28 16.23
C PRO A 272 -3.16 7.76 16.39
N GLU A 273 -2.45 7.24 17.39
CA GLU A 273 -2.32 5.81 17.67
C GLU A 273 -3.65 5.16 18.10
N VAL A 274 -4.56 5.94 18.68
CA VAL A 274 -5.92 5.48 18.98
C VAL A 274 -6.79 5.52 17.72
N LEU A 275 -6.56 6.50 16.84
CA LEU A 275 -7.25 6.67 15.56
C LEU A 275 -6.77 5.70 14.47
N GLY A 276 -5.64 5.01 14.67
CA GLY A 276 -5.05 4.04 13.73
C GLY A 276 -3.88 4.59 12.90
N ASP A 277 -3.20 3.72 12.16
CA ASP A 277 -2.09 4.08 11.26
C ASP A 277 -2.62 4.61 9.90
N THR A 278 -1.80 4.68 8.84
CA THR A 278 -2.24 5.15 7.51
C THR A 278 -3.08 4.15 6.73
N GLU A 279 -2.90 2.85 6.97
CA GLU A 279 -3.57 1.77 6.23
C GLU A 279 -4.83 1.31 6.96
N ASN A 280 -4.77 1.24 8.29
CA ASN A 280 -5.82 0.67 9.15
C ASN A 280 -6.32 1.70 10.18
N PRO A 281 -7.58 2.16 10.09
CA PRO A 281 -8.17 2.99 11.13
C PRO A 281 -8.32 2.19 12.44
N GLY A 282 -8.27 2.91 13.56
CA GLY A 282 -8.50 2.35 14.88
C GLY A 282 -9.92 1.80 15.01
N THR A 283 -10.09 0.75 15.83
CA THR A 283 -11.42 0.14 16.00
C THR A 283 -12.36 1.12 16.70
N PRO A 284 -13.66 1.19 16.33
CA PRO A 284 -14.62 2.05 17.01
C PRO A 284 -14.64 1.84 18.53
N ALA A 285 -14.57 0.59 18.97
CA ALA A 285 -14.54 0.23 20.39
C ALA A 285 -13.36 0.87 21.14
N ALA A 286 -12.16 0.87 20.54
CA ALA A 286 -10.98 1.43 21.17
C ALA A 286 -11.02 2.97 21.21
N ILE A 287 -11.48 3.61 20.12
CA ILE A 287 -11.71 5.06 20.07
C ILE A 287 -12.69 5.48 21.18
N PHE A 288 -13.85 4.82 21.27
CA PHE A 288 -14.85 5.16 22.29
C PHE A 288 -14.39 4.83 23.71
N ASN A 289 -13.62 3.75 23.91
CA ASN A 289 -13.05 3.44 25.21
C ASN A 289 -12.09 4.54 25.69
N TYR A 290 -11.18 4.97 24.83
CA TYR A 290 -10.28 6.08 25.12
C TYR A 290 -11.04 7.38 25.44
N LEU A 291 -12.07 7.71 24.65
CA LEU A 291 -12.93 8.87 24.91
C LEU A 291 -13.66 8.78 26.27
N ARG A 292 -14.15 7.61 26.67
CA ARG A 292 -14.75 7.39 28.00
C ARG A 292 -13.74 7.63 29.11
N GLN A 293 -12.50 7.14 28.95
CA GLN A 293 -11.43 7.37 29.92
C GLN A 293 -11.10 8.87 30.04
N LEU A 294 -11.07 9.60 28.91
CA LEU A 294 -10.87 11.05 28.95
C LEU A 294 -11.98 11.80 29.71
N ARG A 295 -13.24 11.35 29.59
CA ARG A 295 -14.40 11.94 30.29
C ARG A 295 -14.44 11.64 31.79
N SER A 296 -13.81 10.54 32.25
CA SER A 296 -13.83 10.13 33.66
C SER A 296 -13.19 11.16 34.62
N GLY A 297 -12.41 12.10 34.10
CA GLY A 297 -11.82 13.21 34.86
C GLY A 297 -10.41 12.94 35.39
N GLU A 298 -9.93 11.70 35.35
CA GLU A 298 -8.55 11.33 35.69
C GLU A 298 -7.67 11.38 34.44
N VAL A 299 -7.38 12.60 33.96
CA VAL A 299 -6.52 12.85 32.80
C VAL A 299 -5.31 13.70 33.17
N LEU A 300 -4.18 13.39 32.57
CA LEU A 300 -2.97 14.20 32.68
C LEU A 300 -2.50 14.60 31.28
N PRO A 301 -2.11 15.87 31.06
CA PRO A 301 -1.42 16.24 29.84
C PRO A 301 -0.06 15.54 29.79
N LEU A 302 0.37 15.17 28.59
CA LEU A 302 1.68 14.54 28.39
C LEU A 302 2.80 15.41 28.97
N ASN A 303 2.80 16.73 28.69
CA ASN A 303 3.81 17.70 29.11
C ASN A 303 5.26 17.25 28.81
N GLU A 304 5.45 16.54 27.70
CA GLU A 304 6.77 16.14 27.23
C GLU A 304 6.93 16.44 25.74
N ALA A 305 8.15 16.80 25.35
CA ALA A 305 8.48 16.99 23.94
C ALA A 305 9.85 16.39 23.63
N LYS A 306 10.03 15.97 22.38
CA LYS A 306 11.28 15.44 21.86
C LYS A 306 12.04 16.55 21.14
N VAL A 307 13.32 16.75 21.47
CA VAL A 307 14.20 17.68 20.78
C VAL A 307 15.36 16.89 20.17
N LEU A 308 15.55 16.95 18.86
CA LEU A 308 16.62 16.23 18.17
C LEU A 308 17.69 17.19 17.66
N LEU A 309 18.94 16.95 18.02
CA LEU A 309 20.08 17.66 17.46
C LEU A 309 20.66 16.87 16.28
N VAL A 310 20.59 17.46 15.10
CA VAL A 310 21.11 16.89 13.85
C VAL A 310 22.10 17.84 13.20
N GLY A 311 22.93 17.33 12.31
CA GLY A 311 24.00 18.11 11.67
C GLY A 311 25.31 17.35 11.63
N GLN A 312 26.27 17.91 10.91
CA GLN A 312 27.54 17.24 10.61
C GLN A 312 28.38 16.88 11.84
N GLY A 313 29.38 16.04 11.59
CA GLY A 313 30.42 15.72 12.56
C GLY A 313 31.09 16.96 13.15
N SER A 314 31.35 16.95 14.45
CA SER A 314 32.21 17.95 15.10
C SER A 314 31.73 19.42 15.03
N VAL A 315 30.48 19.67 14.65
CA VAL A 315 29.85 21.02 14.67
C VAL A 315 29.59 21.56 16.09
N GLY A 316 29.70 20.70 17.12
CA GLY A 316 29.58 21.08 18.53
C GLY A 316 28.21 20.84 19.17
N LYS A 317 27.44 19.84 18.68
CA LYS A 317 26.11 19.46 19.22
C LYS A 317 26.13 19.23 20.73
N THR A 318 27.02 18.37 21.21
CA THR A 318 27.17 18.05 22.64
C THR A 318 27.56 19.26 23.48
N SER A 319 28.47 20.10 22.97
CA SER A 319 28.83 21.36 23.62
C SER A 319 27.64 22.33 23.70
N LEU A 320 26.81 22.38 22.66
CA LEU A 320 25.60 23.20 22.61
C LEU A 320 24.56 22.71 23.63
N ILE A 321 24.34 21.39 23.74
CA ILE A 321 23.44 20.81 24.75
C ILE A 321 23.90 21.19 26.15
N ASN A 322 25.16 20.95 26.49
CA ASN A 322 25.71 21.28 27.81
C ASN A 322 25.59 22.78 28.12
N ARG A 323 25.72 23.64 27.10
CA ARG A 323 25.54 25.08 27.24
C ARG A 323 24.07 25.47 27.43
N LEU A 324 23.13 24.83 26.73
CA LEU A 324 21.69 25.10 26.85
C LEU A 324 21.13 24.64 28.20
N THR A 325 21.51 23.44 28.65
CA THR A 325 20.93 22.75 29.82
C THR A 325 21.62 23.09 31.13
N HIS A 326 22.96 23.13 31.15
CA HIS A 326 23.76 23.30 32.36
C HIS A 326 24.56 24.63 32.37
N ASN A 327 24.51 25.40 31.28
CA ASN A 327 25.33 26.60 31.08
C ASN A 327 26.85 26.35 31.17
N GLN A 328 27.30 25.15 30.81
CA GLN A 328 28.73 24.75 30.86
C GLN A 328 29.32 24.62 29.45
N TYR A 329 30.63 24.89 29.32
CA TYR A 329 31.39 24.71 28.09
C TYR A 329 32.74 24.06 28.38
N ASN A 330 33.05 22.99 27.64
CA ASN A 330 34.34 22.32 27.66
C ASN A 330 35.00 22.42 26.27
N PRO A 331 36.14 23.12 26.13
CA PRO A 331 36.83 23.24 24.85
C PRO A 331 37.46 21.92 24.36
N ASN A 332 37.72 20.97 25.26
CA ASN A 332 38.27 19.66 24.94
C ASN A 332 37.19 18.57 24.96
N GLN A 333 35.95 18.94 24.60
CA GLN A 333 34.84 17.98 24.53
C GLN A 333 35.17 16.91 23.47
N PRO A 334 35.25 15.61 23.84
CA PRO A 334 35.44 14.55 22.87
C PRO A 334 34.25 14.45 21.94
N GLN A 335 34.46 13.88 20.75
CA GLN A 335 33.37 13.52 19.87
C GLN A 335 32.47 12.50 20.57
N THR A 336 31.16 12.74 20.53
CA THR A 336 30.18 11.83 21.13
C THR A 336 30.10 10.55 20.32
N ASP A 337 30.28 9.43 21.01
CA ASP A 337 30.06 8.10 20.48
C ASP A 337 28.59 7.69 20.68
N GLY A 338 27.92 7.28 19.61
CA GLY A 338 26.55 6.76 19.67
C GLY A 338 25.48 7.83 19.88
N LEU A 339 24.59 7.61 20.84
CA LEU A 339 23.43 8.47 21.14
C LEU A 339 23.41 8.79 22.63
N ASN A 340 23.26 10.08 22.97
CA ASN A 340 23.03 10.51 24.34
C ASN A 340 21.67 11.20 24.48
N ILE A 341 20.92 10.89 25.55
CA ILE A 341 19.61 11.51 25.84
C ILE A 341 19.73 12.31 27.13
N THR A 342 19.52 13.61 27.05
CA THR A 342 19.51 14.52 28.22
C THR A 342 18.09 15.00 28.50
N ASN A 343 17.65 14.87 29.76
CA ASN A 343 16.39 15.44 30.21
C ASN A 343 16.57 16.92 30.57
N TRP A 344 15.76 17.79 29.99
CA TRP A 344 15.78 19.23 30.26
C TRP A 344 14.39 19.73 30.63
N GLN A 345 14.24 20.29 31.83
CA GLN A 345 12.97 20.85 32.30
C GLN A 345 12.85 22.32 31.93
N ILE A 346 11.73 22.69 31.32
CA ILE A 346 11.38 24.09 30.99
C ILE A 346 9.97 24.41 31.49
N THR A 347 9.63 25.69 31.63
CA THR A 347 8.28 26.13 32.06
C THR A 347 7.57 26.85 30.93
N VAL A 348 6.64 26.19 30.25
CA VAL A 348 5.87 26.75 29.12
C VAL A 348 4.45 27.07 29.58
N ASN A 349 3.95 28.28 29.29
CA ASN A 349 2.59 28.70 29.69
C ASN A 349 2.26 28.40 31.17
N THR A 350 3.21 28.66 32.07
CA THR A 350 3.15 28.38 33.53
C THR A 350 3.15 26.89 33.93
N LYS A 351 3.25 25.96 32.97
CA LYS A 351 3.32 24.51 33.23
C LYS A 351 4.74 23.97 33.01
N PRO A 352 5.23 23.05 33.85
CA PRO A 352 6.50 22.36 33.60
C PRO A 352 6.35 21.40 32.41
N VAL A 353 7.28 21.44 31.47
CA VAL A 353 7.38 20.54 30.31
C VAL A 353 8.77 19.92 30.31
N LYS A 354 8.83 18.58 30.21
CA LYS A 354 10.07 17.82 30.15
C LYS A 354 10.50 17.63 28.69
N LEU A 355 11.64 18.17 28.32
CA LEU A 355 12.26 17.96 27.02
C LEU A 355 13.21 16.77 27.08
N LYS A 356 13.05 15.83 26.16
CA LYS A 356 14.02 14.76 25.90
C LYS A 356 14.92 15.20 24.75
N VAL A 357 16.15 15.57 25.07
CA VAL A 357 17.13 16.10 24.10
C VAL A 357 18.01 14.96 23.60
N TRP A 358 17.91 14.62 22.32
CA TRP A 358 18.64 13.54 21.66
C TRP A 358 19.87 14.11 20.94
N ASP A 359 21.06 13.66 21.36
CA ASP A 359 22.36 14.03 20.79
C ASP A 359 22.92 12.87 19.97
N PHE A 360 22.91 13.02 18.64
CA PHE A 360 23.48 12.01 17.75
C PHE A 360 24.98 12.24 17.55
N GLY A 361 25.76 11.17 17.72
CA GLY A 361 27.18 11.12 17.39
C GLY A 361 27.42 11.49 15.92
N GLY A 362 28.38 12.37 15.68
CA GLY A 362 28.57 13.02 14.38
C GLY A 362 29.42 12.25 13.36
N GLN A 363 29.25 10.94 13.21
CA GLN A 363 30.02 10.17 12.22
C GLN A 363 29.18 9.92 10.94
N GLU A 364 29.81 9.93 9.76
CA GLU A 364 29.13 9.89 8.43
C GLU A 364 28.46 8.55 8.09
N ILE A 365 28.86 7.45 8.74
CA ILE A 365 28.41 6.09 8.37
C ILE A 365 26.96 5.80 8.85
N TYR A 366 26.36 6.71 9.62
CA TYR A 366 25.20 6.41 10.46
C TYR A 366 23.90 7.04 9.99
N HIS A 367 23.87 7.73 8.85
CA HIS A 367 22.65 8.35 8.31
C HIS A 367 21.47 7.37 8.16
N ALA A 368 21.77 6.10 7.81
CA ALA A 368 20.78 5.03 7.76
C ALA A 368 20.17 4.67 9.12
N THR A 369 20.80 5.06 10.24
CA THR A 369 20.25 4.90 11.59
C THR A 369 19.45 6.07 12.11
N HIS A 370 19.67 7.27 11.56
CA HIS A 370 18.94 8.47 11.97
C HIS A 370 17.46 8.40 11.60
N GLN A 371 17.11 7.82 10.45
CA GLN A 371 15.72 7.60 10.02
C GLN A 371 14.87 6.88 11.09
N PHE A 372 15.48 6.09 11.98
CA PHE A 372 14.77 5.38 13.06
C PHE A 372 14.35 6.28 14.22
N PHE A 373 14.98 7.46 14.35
CA PHE A 373 14.77 8.36 15.48
C PHE A 373 14.21 9.72 15.05
N LEU A 374 14.37 10.08 13.77
CA LEU A 374 13.61 11.17 13.18
C LEU A 374 12.13 10.76 13.18
N THR A 375 11.36 11.40 14.05
CA THR A 375 9.93 11.11 14.24
C THR A 375 9.16 12.41 14.21
N LYS A 376 7.89 12.33 13.81
CA LYS A 376 6.91 13.41 14.01
C LYS A 376 6.84 13.80 15.49
N ARG A 377 6.18 14.94 15.80
CA ARG A 377 6.02 15.47 17.18
C ARG A 377 7.35 15.86 17.84
N SER A 378 8.29 16.35 17.05
CA SER A 378 9.63 16.71 17.51
C SER A 378 10.00 18.15 17.16
N LEU A 379 10.88 18.77 17.93
CA LEU A 379 11.59 19.98 17.54
C LEU A 379 13.00 19.59 17.05
N TYR A 380 13.37 20.02 15.85
CA TYR A 380 14.69 19.76 15.30
C TYR A 380 15.62 20.97 15.46
N LEU A 381 16.82 20.72 15.97
CA LEU A 381 17.92 21.67 15.99
C LEU A 381 18.96 21.22 14.97
N LEU A 382 18.98 21.87 13.80
CA LEU A 382 19.98 21.62 12.76
C LEU A 382 21.22 22.45 13.05
N VAL A 383 22.26 21.83 13.61
CA VAL A 383 23.48 22.49 14.02
C VAL A 383 24.50 22.48 12.88
N SER A 384 24.98 23.67 12.54
CA SER A 384 25.96 23.95 11.51
C SER A 384 27.20 24.60 12.12
N ASN A 385 28.36 24.40 11.52
CA ASN A 385 29.56 25.18 11.86
C ASN A 385 29.63 26.40 10.95
N CYS A 386 29.72 27.60 11.52
CA CYS A 386 29.80 28.85 10.75
C CYS A 386 31.11 28.98 9.95
N ARG A 387 32.14 28.19 10.26
CA ARG A 387 33.41 28.19 9.49
C ARG A 387 33.35 27.46 8.15
N THR A 388 32.47 26.47 8.04
CA THR A 388 32.44 25.54 6.91
C THR A 388 31.40 26.00 5.89
N SER A 389 31.61 25.69 4.62
CA SER A 389 30.65 26.05 3.57
C SER A 389 29.29 25.37 3.78
N GLU A 390 28.25 25.83 3.09
CA GLU A 390 26.93 25.20 3.10
C GLU A 390 26.98 23.73 2.67
N ASP A 391 27.78 23.43 1.63
CA ASP A 391 27.98 22.08 1.09
C ASP A 391 28.67 21.16 2.10
N GLU A 392 29.72 21.64 2.76
CA GLU A 392 30.42 20.88 3.81
C GLU A 392 29.51 20.62 5.02
N ASN A 393 28.60 21.55 5.33
CA ASN A 393 27.59 21.36 6.37
C ASN A 393 26.47 20.39 5.95
N ARG A 394 26.34 20.08 4.66
CA ARG A 394 25.26 19.26 4.07
C ARG A 394 23.87 19.72 4.58
N LEU A 395 23.64 21.03 4.65
CA LEU A 395 22.40 21.59 5.24
C LEU A 395 21.15 21.10 4.52
N GLU A 396 21.17 21.17 3.19
CA GLU A 396 20.04 20.79 2.35
C GLU A 396 19.70 19.30 2.51
N TYR A 397 20.72 18.45 2.62
CA TYR A 397 20.59 17.03 2.89
C TYR A 397 19.89 16.75 4.22
N TRP A 398 20.32 17.40 5.31
CA TRP A 398 19.68 17.23 6.61
C TRP A 398 18.24 17.75 6.63
N LEU A 399 17.97 18.87 5.97
CA LEU A 399 16.62 19.42 5.84
C LEU A 399 15.69 18.46 5.10
N LYS A 400 16.14 17.84 4.01
CA LYS A 400 15.36 16.81 3.28
C LYS A 400 15.12 15.56 4.12
N LEU A 401 16.09 15.12 4.94
CA LEU A 401 15.87 14.03 5.88
C LEU A 401 14.82 14.38 6.95
N ILE A 402 14.89 15.59 7.51
CA ILE A 402 13.90 16.05 8.48
C ILE A 402 12.51 16.14 7.83
N GLU A 403 12.39 16.68 6.63
CA GLU A 403 11.12 16.72 5.88
C GLU A 403 10.57 15.31 5.64
N SER A 404 11.45 14.36 5.30
CA SER A 404 11.09 12.96 5.04
C SER A 404 10.55 12.20 6.25
N PHE A 405 11.23 12.30 7.38
CA PHE A 405 10.94 11.46 8.55
C PHE A 405 10.31 12.23 9.72
N GLY A 406 10.55 13.54 9.79
CA GLY A 406 9.97 14.46 10.76
C GLY A 406 8.71 15.18 10.28
N ASP A 407 8.36 15.09 8.98
CA ASP A 407 7.18 15.73 8.39
C ASP A 407 7.19 17.26 8.62
N ALA A 408 6.05 17.88 8.93
CA ALA A 408 5.92 19.30 9.24
C ALA A 408 6.55 19.74 10.59
N SER A 409 7.36 18.91 11.25
CA SER A 409 7.98 19.24 12.53
C SER A 409 8.87 20.51 12.44
N PRO A 410 8.81 21.42 13.44
CA PRO A 410 9.54 22.68 13.40
C PRO A 410 11.06 22.44 13.45
N VAL A 411 11.79 23.28 12.70
CA VAL A 411 13.26 23.27 12.62
C VAL A 411 13.81 24.63 13.05
N ILE A 412 14.81 24.61 13.92
CA ILE A 412 15.66 25.77 14.22
C ILE A 412 17.05 25.47 13.66
N LEU A 413 17.52 26.29 12.72
CA LEU A 413 18.88 26.19 12.21
C LEU A 413 19.81 26.97 13.14
N VAL A 414 20.84 26.29 13.64
CA VAL A 414 21.79 26.83 14.63
C VAL A 414 23.18 26.91 14.01
N GLY A 415 23.62 28.12 13.67
CA GLY A 415 24.99 28.37 13.24
C GLY A 415 25.91 28.49 14.45
N ASN A 416 26.62 27.42 14.81
CA ASN A 416 27.52 27.42 15.97
C ASN A 416 28.93 27.90 15.61
N LYS A 417 29.70 28.33 16.62
CA LYS A 417 31.05 28.92 16.49
C LYS A 417 31.06 30.25 15.72
N CYS A 418 30.00 31.04 15.87
CA CYS A 418 29.90 32.36 15.22
C CYS A 418 30.96 33.37 15.70
N ASP A 419 31.63 33.09 16.82
CA ASP A 419 32.76 33.87 17.33
C ASP A 419 34.00 33.79 16.42
N GLU A 420 34.06 32.78 15.55
CA GLU A 420 35.16 32.60 14.61
C GLU A 420 34.84 33.24 13.25
N GLN A 421 33.64 32.99 12.72
CA GLN A 421 33.08 33.62 11.51
C GLN A 421 31.55 33.68 11.58
N PRO A 422 30.90 34.69 10.97
CA PRO A 422 29.44 34.74 10.88
C PRO A 422 28.91 33.66 9.93
N LEU A 423 27.66 33.26 10.14
CA LEU A 423 26.98 32.29 9.27
C LEU A 423 26.57 32.95 7.94
N ASP A 424 27.27 32.60 6.87
CA ASP A 424 26.97 33.06 5.51
C ASP A 424 25.96 32.14 4.83
N LEU A 425 24.66 32.51 4.88
CA LEU A 425 23.56 31.75 4.28
C LEU A 425 22.47 32.68 3.72
N ASN A 426 21.85 32.27 2.61
CA ASN A 426 20.65 32.92 2.11
C ASN A 426 19.41 32.50 2.91
N ARG A 427 19.21 33.16 4.05
CA ARG A 427 18.13 32.87 5.01
C ARG A 427 16.73 32.91 4.40
N LYS A 428 16.48 33.83 3.46
CA LYS A 428 15.16 33.97 2.83
C LYS A 428 14.89 32.80 1.90
N ALA A 429 15.83 32.49 0.99
CA ALA A 429 15.68 31.36 0.07
C ALA A 429 15.49 30.03 0.81
N LEU A 430 16.23 29.81 1.91
CA LEU A 430 16.07 28.61 2.73
C LEU A 430 14.68 28.52 3.38
N ARG A 431 14.12 29.61 3.91
CA ARG A 431 12.78 29.62 4.51
C ARG A 431 11.66 29.47 3.47
N ASP A 432 11.81 30.09 2.31
CA ASP A 432 10.84 29.97 1.22
C ASP A 432 10.79 28.52 0.71
N LYS A 433 11.95 27.83 0.70
CA LYS A 433 12.06 26.42 0.30
C LYS A 433 11.66 25.44 1.41
N TYR A 434 11.95 25.75 2.66
CA TYR A 434 11.67 24.92 3.84
C TYR A 434 10.86 25.70 4.88
N PRO A 435 9.51 25.75 4.74
CA PRO A 435 8.63 26.53 5.63
C PRO A 435 8.59 26.03 7.08
N ASN A 436 9.09 24.82 7.33
CA ASN A 436 9.27 24.27 8.67
C ASN A 436 10.45 24.91 9.42
N ILE A 437 11.35 25.65 8.75
CA ILE A 437 12.39 26.45 9.43
C ILE A 437 11.75 27.65 10.11
N LYS A 438 11.69 27.63 11.44
CA LYS A 438 11.07 28.67 12.27
C LYS A 438 12.04 29.76 12.70
N ALA A 439 13.30 29.39 12.92
CA ALA A 439 14.35 30.34 13.29
C ALA A 439 15.71 29.94 12.71
N ILE A 440 16.56 30.94 12.49
CA ILE A 440 17.97 30.77 12.11
C ILE A 440 18.78 31.62 13.09
N ILE A 441 19.52 30.97 13.98
CA ILE A 441 20.17 31.60 15.14
C ILE A 441 21.65 31.28 15.12
N GLU A 442 22.49 32.30 15.30
CA GLU A 442 23.94 32.14 15.42
C GLU A 442 24.32 32.03 16.89
N THR A 443 25.12 31.02 17.23
CA THR A 443 25.53 30.73 18.60
C THR A 443 27.02 30.55 18.73
N SER A 444 27.54 30.80 19.92
CA SER A 444 28.90 30.48 20.30
C SER A 444 28.89 29.84 21.69
N CYS A 445 29.21 28.55 21.76
CA CYS A 445 29.32 27.87 23.06
C CYS A 445 30.45 28.46 23.92
N GLN A 446 31.50 29.00 23.30
CA GLN A 446 32.64 29.61 23.98
C GLN A 446 32.29 30.96 24.62
N SER A 447 31.69 31.88 23.87
CA SER A 447 31.34 33.21 24.39
C SER A 447 29.98 33.26 25.09
N GLY A 448 29.09 32.32 24.79
CA GLY A 448 27.68 32.34 25.21
C GLY A 448 26.77 33.17 24.29
N THR A 449 27.30 33.79 23.23
CA THR A 449 26.52 34.57 22.26
C THR A 449 25.40 33.71 21.65
N GLY A 450 24.18 34.27 21.54
CA GLY A 450 23.02 33.63 20.92
C GLY A 450 22.36 32.49 21.72
N ILE A 451 22.94 32.04 22.84
CA ILE A 451 22.40 30.90 23.61
C ILE A 451 21.05 31.24 24.25
N ASP A 452 20.88 32.45 24.78
CA ASP A 452 19.60 32.88 25.38
C ASP A 452 18.50 33.11 24.33
N GLU A 453 18.89 33.57 23.14
CA GLU A 453 18.00 33.70 21.98
C GLU A 453 17.53 32.31 21.52
N LEU A 454 18.46 31.35 21.39
CA LEU A 454 18.13 29.96 21.08
C LEU A 454 17.23 29.33 22.13
N ARG A 455 17.47 29.57 23.43
CA ARG A 455 16.59 29.09 24.51
C ARG A 455 15.17 29.64 24.36
N SER A 456 15.04 30.92 23.99
CA SER A 456 13.75 31.59 23.80
C SER A 456 13.01 31.06 22.55
N ALA A 457 13.73 30.78 21.47
CA ALA A 457 13.16 30.18 20.27
C ALA A 457 12.68 28.74 20.53
N ILE A 458 13.49 27.91 21.21
CA ILE A 458 13.07 26.56 21.64
C ILE A 458 11.80 26.66 22.48
N HIS A 459 11.75 27.57 23.45
CA HIS A 459 10.58 27.76 24.30
C HIS A 459 9.32 28.11 23.51
N THR A 460 9.45 29.01 22.53
CA THR A 460 8.37 29.43 21.65
C THR A 460 7.84 28.26 20.81
N GLU A 461 8.73 27.49 20.17
CA GLU A 461 8.31 26.37 19.32
C GLU A 461 7.69 25.23 20.13
N ILE A 462 8.26 24.88 21.29
CA ILE A 462 7.64 23.87 22.17
C ILE A 462 6.24 24.32 22.62
N SER A 463 6.01 25.62 22.82
CA SER A 463 4.69 26.13 23.19
C SER A 463 3.62 25.94 22.11
N GLN A 464 4.03 25.82 20.84
CA GLN A 464 3.16 25.67 19.67
C GLN A 464 2.92 24.20 19.27
N LEU A 465 3.73 23.26 19.78
CA LEU A 465 3.51 21.83 19.57
C LEU A 465 2.23 21.39 20.30
N LYS A 466 1.16 21.13 19.54
CA LYS A 466 -0.17 20.78 20.09
C LYS A 466 -0.13 19.48 20.88
N GLU A 467 0.67 18.53 20.40
CA GLU A 467 0.76 17.16 20.90
C GLU A 467 1.41 17.07 22.29
N VAL A 468 2.18 18.09 22.69
CA VAL A 468 2.73 18.20 24.06
C VAL A 468 1.61 18.28 25.10
N TYR A 469 0.44 18.78 24.69
CA TYR A 469 -0.73 18.97 25.54
C TYR A 469 -1.78 17.88 25.37
N ASP A 470 -1.50 16.83 24.58
CA ASP A 470 -2.39 15.68 24.44
C ASP A 470 -2.72 15.12 25.82
N LEU A 471 -4.01 14.94 26.08
CA LEU A 471 -4.51 14.39 27.34
C LEU A 471 -4.39 12.88 27.29
N LEU A 472 -3.77 12.30 28.30
CA LEU A 472 -3.72 10.86 28.48
C LEU A 472 -4.57 10.46 29.69
N PRO A 473 -5.29 9.32 29.62
CA PRO A 473 -5.83 8.67 30.80
C PRO A 473 -4.74 8.50 31.86
N LEU A 474 -5.08 8.71 33.13
CA LEU A 474 -4.14 8.60 34.26
C LEU A 474 -3.44 7.24 34.30
N SER A 475 -4.18 6.16 34.03
CA SER A 475 -3.64 4.79 33.97
C SER A 475 -2.57 4.64 32.89
N TRP A 476 -2.79 5.22 31.70
CA TRP A 476 -1.80 5.20 30.61
C TRP A 476 -0.55 5.98 31.00
N PHE A 477 -0.74 7.14 31.64
CA PHE A 477 0.35 7.96 32.12
C PHE A 477 1.18 7.25 33.21
N GLN A 478 0.54 6.49 34.11
CA GLN A 478 1.20 5.69 35.14
C GLN A 478 2.05 4.56 34.54
N VAL A 479 1.50 3.80 33.59
CA VAL A 479 2.26 2.76 32.87
C VAL A 479 3.45 3.36 32.14
N LYS A 480 3.23 4.49 31.44
CA LYS A 480 4.29 5.25 30.76
C LYS A 480 5.42 5.62 31.73
N GLN A 481 5.12 6.25 32.87
CA GLN A 481 6.11 6.63 33.88
C GLN A 481 6.86 5.41 34.43
N ARG A 482 6.15 4.29 34.63
CA ARG A 482 6.76 3.07 35.16
C ARG A 482 7.73 2.44 34.17
N LEU A 483 7.40 2.43 32.88
CA LEU A 483 8.28 1.92 31.83
C LEU A 483 9.48 2.84 31.60
N GLU A 484 9.30 4.15 31.68
CA GLU A 484 10.39 5.12 31.52
C GLU A 484 11.44 5.01 32.64
N ASN A 485 11.01 4.72 33.87
CA ASN A 485 11.90 4.57 35.03
C ASN A 485 12.39 3.12 35.23
N LEU A 486 12.08 2.23 34.29
CA LEU A 486 12.44 0.83 34.41
C LEU A 486 13.92 0.64 34.07
N ASP A 487 14.72 0.20 35.04
CA ASP A 487 16.13 -0.16 34.85
C ASP A 487 16.26 -1.56 34.25
N LYS A 488 15.68 -1.74 33.05
CA LYS A 488 15.78 -2.96 32.25
C LYS A 488 15.92 -2.58 30.78
N ASP A 489 16.83 -3.25 30.09
CA ASP A 489 17.02 -3.08 28.64
C ASP A 489 15.88 -3.68 27.82
N PHE A 490 15.10 -4.61 28.40
CA PHE A 490 13.97 -5.25 27.73
C PHE A 490 12.99 -5.89 28.73
N ILE A 491 11.71 -6.01 28.36
CA ILE A 491 10.67 -6.74 29.13
C ILE A 491 9.75 -7.58 28.24
N SER A 492 9.31 -8.75 28.71
CA SER A 492 8.39 -9.57 27.91
C SER A 492 7.01 -8.91 27.75
N ILE A 493 6.25 -9.35 26.74
CA ILE A 493 4.85 -8.93 26.57
C ILE A 493 4.03 -9.29 27.82
N SER A 494 4.31 -10.44 28.46
CA SER A 494 3.65 -10.84 29.70
C SER A 494 4.00 -9.93 30.89
N GLU A 495 5.26 -9.51 31.02
CA GLU A 495 5.67 -8.51 32.02
C GLU A 495 4.96 -7.17 31.78
N TYR A 496 4.88 -6.73 30.52
CA TYR A 496 4.16 -5.52 30.13
C TYR A 496 2.65 -5.61 30.41
N ALA A 497 2.01 -6.71 30.04
CA ALA A 497 0.60 -6.96 30.35
C ALA A 497 0.35 -6.94 31.86
N THR A 498 1.30 -7.44 32.66
CA THR A 498 1.23 -7.36 34.13
C THR A 498 1.33 -5.92 34.62
N ILE A 499 2.23 -5.10 34.05
CA ILE A 499 2.34 -3.67 34.35
C ILE A 499 1.04 -2.94 34.00
N CYS A 500 0.45 -3.24 32.84
CA CYS A 500 -0.83 -2.68 32.41
C CYS A 500 -1.97 -3.08 33.36
N ALA A 501 -2.04 -4.35 33.74
CA ALA A 501 -3.05 -4.86 34.64
C ALA A 501 -2.98 -4.23 36.04
N THR A 502 -1.79 -3.87 36.53
CA THR A 502 -1.67 -3.15 37.81
C THR A 502 -2.28 -1.75 37.80
N GLU A 503 -2.40 -1.13 36.61
CA GLU A 503 -3.05 0.17 36.43
C GLU A 503 -4.47 0.03 35.82
N ASN A 504 -5.09 -1.16 35.94
CA ASN A 504 -6.42 -1.49 35.43
C ASN A 504 -6.60 -1.42 33.89
N ILE A 505 -5.52 -1.52 33.12
CA ILE A 505 -5.58 -1.63 31.66
C ILE A 505 -5.62 -3.11 31.28
N LEU A 506 -6.84 -3.68 31.26
CA LEU A 506 -7.06 -5.12 31.05
C LEU A 506 -7.29 -5.50 29.58
N ALA A 507 -7.85 -4.60 28.79
CA ALA A 507 -8.16 -4.87 27.38
C ALA A 507 -6.87 -4.90 26.54
N GLU A 508 -6.69 -5.97 25.77
CA GLU A 508 -5.51 -6.15 24.90
C GLU A 508 -5.37 -5.03 23.86
N THR A 509 -6.49 -4.49 23.38
CA THR A 509 -6.54 -3.36 22.46
C THR A 509 -5.95 -2.10 23.08
N ASP A 510 -6.27 -1.81 24.33
CA ASP A 510 -5.77 -0.63 25.04
C ASP A 510 -4.27 -0.76 25.29
N GLN A 511 -3.83 -1.95 25.71
CA GLN A 511 -2.41 -2.27 25.88
C GLN A 511 -1.64 -2.12 24.56
N THR A 512 -2.27 -2.53 23.46
CA THR A 512 -1.74 -2.46 22.09
C THR A 512 -1.61 -1.02 21.60
N GLN A 513 -2.61 -0.17 21.85
CA GLN A 513 -2.54 1.24 21.51
C GLN A 513 -1.53 1.99 22.38
N LEU A 514 -1.52 1.72 23.68
CA LEU A 514 -0.58 2.34 24.61
C LEU A 514 0.86 2.01 24.22
N ILE A 515 1.20 0.75 23.93
CA ILE A 515 2.58 0.42 23.54
C ILE A 515 2.97 1.05 22.20
N GLY A 516 2.00 1.22 21.27
CA GLY A 516 2.20 1.96 20.03
C GLY A 516 2.50 3.45 20.28
N LEU A 517 1.75 4.08 21.19
CA LEU A 517 2.01 5.46 21.63
C LEU A 517 3.40 5.58 22.27
N LEU A 518 3.76 4.67 23.18
CA LEU A 518 5.07 4.66 23.83
C LEU A 518 6.21 4.42 22.83
N HIS A 519 5.96 3.63 21.79
CA HIS A 519 6.87 3.43 20.68
C HIS A 519 7.12 4.73 19.90
N ASN A 520 6.05 5.42 19.51
CA ASN A 520 6.12 6.68 18.76
C ASN A 520 6.73 7.83 19.59
N LEU A 521 6.48 7.84 20.91
CA LEU A 521 7.14 8.76 21.85
C LEU A 521 8.64 8.44 22.03
N GLY A 522 9.13 7.33 21.49
CA GLY A 522 10.52 6.87 21.63
C GLY A 522 10.87 6.46 23.05
N ILE A 523 9.88 6.06 23.86
CA ILE A 523 10.10 5.54 25.22
C ILE A 523 10.52 4.08 25.16
N VAL A 524 9.93 3.33 24.23
CA VAL A 524 10.23 1.91 24.01
C VAL A 524 10.30 1.58 22.52
N LEU A 525 10.86 0.45 22.15
CA LEU A 525 10.71 -0.13 20.82
C LEU A 525 9.87 -1.40 20.89
N ASN A 526 8.88 -1.53 20.01
CA ASN A 526 7.97 -2.66 19.96
C ASN A 526 7.75 -3.10 18.50
N PHE A 527 8.04 -4.38 18.21
CA PHE A 527 7.97 -4.96 16.87
C PHE A 527 7.03 -6.17 16.83
N ARG A 528 5.92 -6.08 17.56
CA ARG A 528 4.94 -7.18 17.74
C ARG A 528 4.40 -7.76 16.42
N GLU A 529 4.35 -6.96 15.36
CA GLU A 529 3.82 -7.37 14.06
C GLU A 529 4.83 -8.20 13.25
N HIS A 530 6.11 -8.21 13.64
CA HIS A 530 7.14 -8.91 12.91
C HIS A 530 7.26 -10.38 13.38
N PRO A 531 7.14 -11.40 12.50
CA PRO A 531 7.00 -12.81 12.90
C PRO A 531 8.09 -13.36 13.83
N ILE A 532 9.32 -12.85 13.69
CA ILE A 532 10.46 -13.28 14.53
C ILE A 532 10.58 -12.41 15.78
N LEU A 533 10.18 -11.13 15.68
CA LEU A 533 10.29 -10.17 16.77
C LEU A 533 9.01 -10.07 17.63
N GLN A 534 7.94 -10.77 17.25
CA GLN A 534 6.71 -10.91 18.03
C GLN A 534 6.99 -11.58 19.38
N SER A 535 7.96 -12.50 19.41
CA SER A 535 8.45 -13.12 20.64
C SER A 535 9.50 -12.29 21.38
N THR A 536 10.00 -11.21 20.76
CA THR A 536 10.92 -10.30 21.42
C THR A 536 10.19 -9.28 22.27
N ASN A 537 10.79 -9.10 23.43
CA ASN A 537 10.42 -8.17 24.47
C ASN A 537 10.29 -6.73 23.96
N ILE A 538 9.52 -5.91 24.66
CA ILE A 538 9.55 -4.45 24.53
C ILE A 538 10.96 -3.99 24.91
N LEU A 539 11.62 -3.24 24.03
CA LEU A 539 13.04 -2.93 24.13
C LEU A 539 13.27 -1.49 24.55
N ASN A 540 14.35 -1.26 25.30
CA ASN A 540 14.90 0.06 25.54
C ASN A 540 15.57 0.57 24.24
N PRO A 541 15.17 1.73 23.69
CA PRO A 541 15.78 2.29 22.50
C PRO A 541 17.29 2.50 22.64
N HIS A 542 17.76 2.88 23.84
CA HIS A 542 19.18 3.12 24.11
C HIS A 542 20.01 1.83 23.93
N TRP A 543 19.55 0.72 24.49
CA TRP A 543 20.20 -0.58 24.33
C TRP A 543 20.33 -1.01 22.87
N VAL A 544 19.27 -0.81 22.06
CA VAL A 544 19.32 -1.14 20.62
C VAL A 544 20.34 -0.24 19.91
N THR A 545 20.31 1.06 20.17
CA THR A 545 21.21 2.02 19.51
C THR A 545 22.67 1.76 19.77
N GLU A 546 23.03 1.52 21.04
CA GLU A 546 24.42 1.27 21.41
C GLU A 546 24.94 -0.03 20.79
N GLY A 547 24.10 -1.06 20.71
CA GLY A 547 24.47 -2.34 20.11
C GLY A 547 24.73 -2.21 18.61
N ILE A 548 23.81 -1.58 17.87
CA ILE A 548 23.98 -1.34 16.43
C ILE A 548 25.18 -0.41 16.18
N TYR A 549 25.34 0.63 17.01
CA TYR A 549 26.46 1.56 16.90
C TYR A 549 27.81 0.85 17.10
N ALA A 550 27.93 0.00 18.12
CA ALA A 550 29.15 -0.76 18.38
C ALA A 550 29.54 -1.62 17.16
N LEU A 551 28.56 -2.25 16.51
CA LEU A 551 28.77 -3.07 15.30
C LEU A 551 29.20 -2.23 14.10
N LEU A 552 28.50 -1.13 13.81
CA LEU A 552 28.81 -0.26 12.67
C LEU A 552 30.15 0.50 12.84
N SER A 553 30.61 0.67 14.08
CA SER A 553 31.84 1.41 14.40
C SER A 553 33.10 0.55 14.33
N ASP A 554 32.99 -0.77 14.43
CA ASP A 554 34.14 -1.67 14.54
C ASP A 554 35.09 -1.64 13.32
N ASP A 555 36.37 -1.32 13.58
CA ASP A 555 37.39 -1.22 12.54
C ASP A 555 37.73 -2.57 11.89
N ALA A 556 37.65 -3.67 12.64
CA ALA A 556 37.93 -4.99 12.08
C ALA A 556 36.84 -5.41 11.08
N LEU A 557 35.58 -5.08 11.34
CA LEU A 557 34.48 -5.28 10.38
C LEU A 557 34.68 -4.43 9.11
N LYS A 558 35.09 -3.17 9.25
CA LYS A 558 35.33 -2.26 8.12
C LYS A 558 36.51 -2.71 7.25
N VAL A 559 37.64 -3.05 7.88
CA VAL A 559 38.92 -3.25 7.18
C VAL A 559 39.18 -4.72 6.84
N LYS A 560 38.91 -5.65 7.77
CA LYS A 560 39.32 -7.06 7.61
C LYS A 560 38.22 -7.91 6.98
N THR A 561 37.00 -7.86 7.52
CA THR A 561 35.90 -8.69 7.02
C THR A 561 35.06 -8.01 5.95
N LYS A 562 35.36 -6.73 5.64
CA LYS A 562 34.72 -5.93 4.59
C LYS A 562 33.18 -5.96 4.70
N GLY A 563 32.67 -5.77 5.91
CA GLY A 563 31.23 -5.71 6.19
C GLY A 563 30.55 -7.06 6.42
N ILE A 564 31.27 -8.18 6.39
CA ILE A 564 30.74 -9.49 6.79
C ILE A 564 30.81 -9.63 8.31
N LEU A 565 29.64 -9.71 8.95
CA LEU A 565 29.45 -9.90 10.37
C LEU A 565 29.25 -11.38 10.69
N THR A 566 30.04 -11.91 11.62
CA THR A 566 29.93 -13.29 12.12
C THR A 566 29.47 -13.34 13.58
N TYR A 567 29.03 -14.51 14.04
CA TYR A 567 28.69 -14.70 15.46
C TYR A 567 29.88 -14.49 16.41
N ALA A 568 31.10 -14.77 15.94
CA ALA A 568 32.32 -14.50 16.71
C ALA A 568 32.57 -12.99 16.85
N ASP A 569 32.25 -12.21 15.82
CA ASP A 569 32.33 -10.74 15.88
C ASP A 569 31.29 -10.16 16.84
N LEU A 570 30.06 -10.68 16.85
CA LEU A 570 29.03 -10.28 17.83
C LEU A 570 29.54 -10.47 19.26
N SER A 571 30.16 -11.62 19.55
CA SER A 571 30.71 -11.92 20.88
C SER A 571 31.94 -11.09 21.25
N ARG A 572 32.67 -10.57 20.26
CA ARG A 572 33.87 -9.76 20.44
C ARG A 572 33.54 -8.28 20.64
N ILE A 573 32.56 -7.78 19.89
CA ILE A 573 32.21 -6.35 19.81
C ILE A 573 31.22 -5.98 20.90
N LEU A 574 30.21 -6.82 21.15
CA LEU A 574 29.15 -6.53 22.10
C LEU A 574 29.56 -6.97 23.51
N ASP A 575 29.28 -6.12 24.50
CA ASP A 575 29.50 -6.44 25.91
C ASP A 575 28.62 -7.63 26.33
N SER A 576 29.22 -8.72 26.83
CA SER A 576 28.49 -9.96 27.12
C SER A 576 27.54 -9.87 28.33
N THR A 577 27.70 -8.86 29.19
CA THR A 577 26.80 -8.61 30.33
C THR A 577 25.56 -7.83 29.88
N LYS A 578 25.72 -6.87 28.98
CA LYS A 578 24.64 -6.04 28.43
C LYS A 578 23.93 -6.69 27.24
N TYR A 579 24.67 -7.41 26.41
CA TYR A 579 24.19 -8.12 25.23
C TYR A 579 24.49 -9.63 25.37
N PRO A 580 23.64 -10.38 26.07
CA PRO A 580 23.85 -11.81 26.23
C PRO A 580 23.67 -12.54 24.90
N SER A 581 24.39 -13.65 24.73
CA SER A 581 24.50 -14.37 23.44
C SER A 581 23.16 -14.81 22.83
N HIS A 582 22.16 -15.15 23.65
CA HIS A 582 20.82 -15.51 23.17
C HIS A 582 20.04 -14.33 22.54
N ARG A 583 20.51 -13.08 22.70
CA ARG A 583 19.90 -11.87 22.12
C ARG A 583 20.58 -11.39 20.85
N TYR A 584 21.70 -11.97 20.46
CA TYR A 584 22.38 -11.60 19.20
C TYR A 584 21.46 -11.72 17.99
N ASN A 585 20.61 -12.76 17.95
CA ASN A 585 19.65 -12.90 16.87
C ASN A 585 18.63 -11.76 16.85
N CYS A 586 18.10 -11.36 18.01
CA CYS A 586 17.18 -10.23 18.10
C CYS A 586 17.80 -8.96 17.51
N LEU A 587 19.07 -8.65 17.86
CA LEU A 587 19.75 -7.47 17.35
C LEU A 587 20.00 -7.54 15.83
N THR A 588 20.40 -8.70 15.30
CA THR A 588 20.65 -8.85 13.86
C THR A 588 19.36 -8.85 13.03
N GLU A 589 18.26 -9.40 13.55
CA GLU A 589 16.94 -9.33 12.90
C GLU A 589 16.41 -7.90 12.90
N LEU A 590 16.58 -7.16 14.01
CA LEU A 590 16.28 -5.72 14.05
C LEU A 590 17.07 -4.94 13.00
N MET A 591 18.36 -5.23 12.84
CA MET A 591 19.16 -4.63 11.77
C MET A 591 18.65 -5.00 10.36
N GLY A 592 18.06 -6.18 10.19
CA GLY A 592 17.40 -6.61 8.95
C GLY A 592 16.13 -5.82 8.66
N GLU A 593 15.23 -5.70 9.65
CA GLU A 593 14.01 -4.87 9.57
C GLU A 593 14.32 -3.42 9.26
N PHE A 594 15.42 -2.93 9.81
CA PHE A 594 15.97 -1.60 9.57
C PHE A 594 16.69 -1.45 8.23
N GLN A 595 16.71 -2.49 7.40
CA GLN A 595 17.36 -2.50 6.08
C GLN A 595 18.85 -2.11 6.15
N LEU A 596 19.53 -2.50 7.24
CA LEU A 596 20.96 -2.27 7.46
C LEU A 596 21.81 -3.48 7.08
N CYS A 597 21.25 -4.68 7.18
CA CYS A 597 21.95 -5.92 6.88
C CYS A 597 21.01 -6.99 6.35
N PHE A 598 21.57 -8.06 5.78
CA PHE A 598 20.83 -9.27 5.42
C PHE A 598 21.67 -10.52 5.67
N PRO A 599 21.05 -11.69 5.92
CA PRO A 599 21.75 -12.95 6.09
C PRO A 599 22.34 -13.43 4.76
N LEU A 600 23.57 -13.97 4.79
CA LEU A 600 24.19 -14.59 3.62
C LEU A 600 23.72 -16.05 3.48
N SER A 601 22.96 -16.32 2.43
CA SER A 601 22.48 -17.66 2.06
C SER A 601 23.65 -18.64 1.82
N HIS A 602 23.42 -19.94 2.05
CA HIS A 602 24.37 -21.04 1.78
C HIS A 602 25.58 -21.19 2.74
N CYS A 603 25.49 -20.67 3.96
CA CYS A 603 26.53 -20.83 4.98
C CYS A 603 26.08 -21.75 6.12
N SER A 604 26.94 -22.69 6.55
CA SER A 604 26.69 -23.53 7.74
C SER A 604 26.71 -22.73 9.05
N ALA A 605 27.34 -21.56 9.06
CA ALA A 605 27.32 -20.58 10.15
C ALA A 605 26.54 -19.33 9.74
N ARG A 606 25.69 -18.79 10.63
CA ARG A 606 24.96 -17.54 10.40
C ARG A 606 25.96 -16.38 10.20
N ARG A 607 25.96 -15.79 9.01
CA ARG A 607 26.75 -14.61 8.63
C ARG A 607 25.81 -13.56 8.06
N PHE A 608 26.10 -12.29 8.31
CA PHE A 608 25.32 -11.17 7.82
C PHE A 608 26.23 -10.23 7.02
N LEU A 609 25.69 -9.59 5.99
CA LEU A 609 26.39 -8.53 5.27
C LEU A 609 25.78 -7.18 5.64
N ILE A 610 26.62 -6.19 5.92
CA ILE A 610 26.22 -4.80 6.20
C ILE A 610 26.67 -3.91 5.04
N PRO A 611 25.79 -3.57 4.08
CA PRO A 611 26.18 -2.81 2.88
C PRO A 611 26.78 -1.43 3.16
N GLY A 612 26.31 -0.75 4.22
CA GLY A 612 26.76 0.61 4.56
C GLY A 612 28.25 0.74 4.92
N ILE A 613 28.90 -0.36 5.32
CA ILE A 613 30.32 -0.37 5.69
C ILE A 613 31.23 -1.06 4.66
N LEU A 614 30.69 -1.49 3.52
CA LEU A 614 31.47 -2.10 2.43
C LEU A 614 32.61 -1.17 1.95
N PRO A 615 33.67 -1.68 1.33
CA PRO A 615 34.67 -0.84 0.66
C PRO A 615 34.05 0.00 -0.46
N LYS A 616 34.58 1.21 -0.70
CA LYS A 616 34.18 2.05 -1.85
C LYS A 616 34.75 1.57 -3.19
N GLU A 617 35.79 0.73 -3.15
CA GLU A 617 36.48 0.23 -4.34
C GLU A 617 35.59 -0.70 -5.17
N GLU A 618 35.44 -0.40 -6.46
CA GLU A 618 34.69 -1.19 -7.42
C GLU A 618 35.49 -2.46 -7.81
N PRO A 619 34.90 -3.67 -7.73
CA PRO A 619 35.55 -4.90 -8.18
C PRO A 619 35.87 -4.90 -9.69
N GLU A 620 36.92 -5.61 -10.11
CA GLU A 620 37.34 -5.65 -11.53
C GLU A 620 36.33 -6.34 -12.47
N ASN A 621 35.49 -7.23 -11.93
CA ASN A 621 34.55 -8.09 -12.67
C ASN A 621 33.16 -7.47 -12.92
N THR A 622 33.04 -6.15 -12.96
CA THR A 622 31.75 -5.44 -13.10
C THR A 622 31.37 -5.07 -14.54
N LYS A 623 32.19 -5.42 -15.53
CA LYS A 623 31.90 -5.12 -16.94
C LYS A 623 30.81 -6.04 -17.49
N LEU A 624 29.75 -5.44 -18.03
CA LEU A 624 28.68 -6.16 -18.72
C LEU A 624 29.09 -6.49 -20.16
N ALA A 625 28.69 -7.66 -20.65
CA ALA A 625 28.91 -8.09 -22.03
C ALA A 625 27.72 -7.77 -22.93
N GLY A 626 28.00 -7.41 -24.19
CA GLY A 626 26.97 -7.14 -25.22
C GLY A 626 26.28 -5.80 -25.05
N GLU A 627 25.15 -5.62 -25.76
CA GLU A 627 24.31 -4.43 -25.63
C GLU A 627 23.63 -4.37 -24.26
N THR A 628 23.45 -3.15 -23.75
CA THR A 628 22.85 -2.86 -22.45
C THR A 628 21.61 -2.00 -22.60
N LEU A 629 20.58 -2.28 -21.80
CA LEU A 629 19.49 -1.35 -21.54
C LEU A 629 19.89 -0.49 -20.34
N GLU A 630 20.07 0.80 -20.56
CA GLU A 630 20.64 1.73 -19.59
C GLU A 630 19.63 2.77 -19.12
N PHE A 631 19.60 3.04 -17.83
CA PHE A 631 18.67 3.95 -17.18
C PHE A 631 19.35 4.68 -16.03
N GLN A 632 18.97 5.93 -15.78
CA GLN A 632 19.58 6.73 -14.72
C GLN A 632 18.52 7.45 -13.88
N TYR A 633 18.75 7.47 -12.57
CA TYR A 633 18.09 8.37 -11.64
C TYR A 633 19.03 9.51 -11.31
N HIS A 634 18.58 10.74 -11.49
CA HIS A 634 19.29 11.95 -11.09
C HIS A 634 18.57 12.54 -9.90
N TYR A 635 19.32 12.86 -8.86
CA TYR A 635 18.83 13.42 -7.62
C TYR A 635 19.30 14.85 -7.51
N ARG A 636 18.49 15.70 -6.87
CA ARG A 636 18.97 16.99 -6.38
C ARG A 636 19.88 16.87 -5.16
N ILE A 637 19.66 15.81 -4.38
CA ILE A 637 20.47 15.38 -3.26
C ILE A 637 20.33 13.88 -3.20
N LEU A 638 21.44 13.15 -3.21
CA LEU A 638 21.43 11.69 -3.13
C LEU A 638 21.68 11.22 -1.68
N PRO A 639 20.68 10.65 -0.98
CA PRO A 639 20.93 10.05 0.32
C PRO A 639 21.79 8.79 0.25
N ASP A 640 22.83 8.76 1.08
CA ASP A 640 23.80 7.66 1.20
C ASP A 640 23.13 6.30 1.50
N SER A 641 21.95 6.31 2.12
CA SER A 641 21.20 5.10 2.47
C SER A 641 20.45 4.45 1.30
N ILE A 642 20.21 5.16 0.19
CA ILE A 642 19.38 4.63 -0.91
C ILE A 642 19.99 3.35 -1.46
N LEU A 643 21.27 3.39 -1.84
CA LEU A 643 21.91 2.23 -2.43
C LEU A 643 22.13 1.10 -1.41
N SER A 644 22.50 1.41 -0.17
CA SER A 644 22.68 0.37 0.85
C SER A 644 21.38 -0.38 1.13
N ARG A 645 20.25 0.33 1.22
CA ARG A 645 18.91 -0.27 1.39
C ARG A 645 18.51 -1.06 0.15
N PHE A 646 18.81 -0.56 -1.06
CA PHE A 646 18.58 -1.28 -2.30
C PHE A 646 19.32 -2.63 -2.35
N ILE A 647 20.60 -2.65 -1.93
CA ILE A 647 21.39 -3.90 -1.84
C ILE A 647 20.74 -4.88 -0.87
N VAL A 648 20.24 -4.41 0.29
CA VAL A 648 19.51 -5.26 1.24
C VAL A 648 18.24 -5.84 0.63
N LEU A 649 17.41 -5.02 -0.03
CA LEU A 649 16.14 -5.48 -0.60
C LEU A 649 16.32 -6.41 -1.81
N MET A 650 17.41 -6.28 -2.56
CA MET A 650 17.70 -7.10 -3.76
C MET A 650 18.72 -8.22 -3.50
N HIS A 651 19.01 -8.54 -2.24
CA HIS A 651 20.14 -9.42 -1.88
C HIS A 651 20.08 -10.82 -2.49
N GLU A 652 18.89 -11.41 -2.63
CA GLU A 652 18.71 -12.74 -3.23
C GLU A 652 19.13 -12.80 -4.71
N LYS A 653 19.22 -11.65 -5.37
CA LYS A 653 19.57 -11.51 -6.79
C LYS A 653 21.01 -11.09 -6.99
N ILE A 654 21.84 -11.00 -5.94
CA ILE A 654 23.24 -10.57 -6.09
C ILE A 654 24.03 -11.59 -6.90
N HIS A 655 24.52 -11.16 -8.06
CA HIS A 655 25.31 -11.96 -8.96
C HIS A 655 26.71 -12.17 -8.38
N ASN A 656 27.12 -13.44 -8.23
CA ASN A 656 28.46 -13.84 -7.81
C ASN A 656 28.97 -13.12 -6.55
N SER A 657 28.10 -12.78 -5.60
CA SER A 657 28.45 -11.98 -4.41
C SER A 657 29.22 -10.68 -4.73
N THR A 658 28.97 -10.07 -5.89
CA THR A 658 29.69 -8.87 -6.35
C THR A 658 28.93 -7.61 -5.94
N HIS A 659 29.41 -6.98 -4.86
CA HIS A 659 28.84 -5.76 -4.27
C HIS A 659 29.95 -4.90 -3.64
N TRP A 660 29.75 -3.59 -3.61
CA TRP A 660 30.61 -2.61 -2.95
C TRP A 660 29.75 -1.43 -2.47
N ARG A 661 30.33 -0.47 -1.74
CA ARG A 661 29.55 0.61 -1.12
C ARG A 661 28.75 1.45 -2.12
N THR A 662 29.27 1.60 -3.33
CA THR A 662 28.67 2.42 -4.40
C THR A 662 28.15 1.60 -5.58
N GLY A 663 28.00 0.28 -5.44
CA GLY A 663 27.28 -0.49 -6.47
C GLY A 663 27.10 -1.98 -6.19
N VAL A 664 26.34 -2.62 -7.07
CA VAL A 664 26.00 -4.05 -6.97
C VAL A 664 25.75 -4.64 -8.36
N MET A 665 26.13 -5.91 -8.53
CA MET A 665 25.76 -6.71 -9.69
C MET A 665 24.59 -7.61 -9.32
N LEU A 666 23.53 -7.62 -10.12
CA LEU A 666 22.35 -8.47 -9.93
C LEU A 666 22.16 -9.43 -11.11
N GLU A 667 21.51 -10.56 -10.86
CA GLU A 667 21.13 -11.54 -11.87
C GLU A 667 19.62 -11.78 -11.89
N TYR A 668 19.08 -12.01 -13.09
CA TYR A 668 17.73 -12.49 -13.30
C TYR A 668 17.79 -13.92 -13.82
N THR A 669 17.24 -14.84 -13.04
CA THR A 669 17.24 -16.28 -13.31
C THR A 669 15.82 -16.82 -13.41
N GLU A 670 15.61 -17.78 -14.31
CA GLU A 670 14.41 -18.65 -14.28
C GLU A 670 14.89 -20.10 -14.30
N GLY A 671 14.61 -20.83 -13.22
CA GLY A 671 15.22 -22.15 -12.99
C GLY A 671 16.70 -22.03 -12.66
N ALA A 672 17.56 -22.72 -13.43
CA ALA A 672 19.01 -22.72 -13.23
C ALA A 672 19.78 -21.80 -14.21
N GLU A 673 19.07 -21.14 -15.13
CA GLU A 673 19.69 -20.31 -16.17
C GLU A 673 19.63 -18.82 -15.81
N VAL A 674 20.76 -18.12 -16.01
CA VAL A 674 20.88 -16.66 -15.88
C VAL A 674 20.54 -16.02 -17.21
N TYR A 675 19.45 -15.26 -17.27
CA TYR A 675 18.98 -14.59 -18.48
C TYR A 675 19.53 -13.18 -18.64
N ASN A 676 19.65 -12.45 -17.54
CA ASN A 676 20.12 -11.07 -17.54
C ASN A 676 21.03 -10.80 -16.35
N ILE A 677 21.98 -9.89 -16.54
CA ILE A 677 22.83 -9.36 -15.49
C ILE A 677 22.65 -7.84 -15.49
N ALA A 678 22.44 -7.26 -14.31
CA ALA A 678 22.34 -5.82 -14.14
C ALA A 678 23.51 -5.30 -13.31
N ARG A 679 24.04 -4.14 -13.68
CA ARG A 679 24.97 -3.36 -12.87
C ARG A 679 24.26 -2.11 -12.39
N ILE A 680 24.29 -1.87 -11.08
CA ILE A 680 23.76 -0.68 -10.45
C ILE A 680 24.93 0.06 -9.80
N LYS A 681 25.10 1.34 -10.11
CA LYS A 681 26.20 2.17 -9.59
C LYS A 681 25.70 3.54 -9.15
N SER A 682 26.03 3.91 -7.92
CA SER A 682 25.80 5.23 -7.36
C SER A 682 27.04 6.10 -7.56
N ASP A 683 26.81 7.34 -7.96
CA ASP A 683 27.81 8.39 -8.06
C ASP A 683 27.37 9.56 -7.16
N PRO A 684 27.87 9.64 -5.92
CA PRO A 684 27.48 10.70 -4.99
C PRO A 684 27.92 12.11 -5.42
N GLU A 685 28.98 12.24 -6.21
CA GLU A 685 29.49 13.54 -6.67
C GLU A 685 28.58 14.13 -7.76
N ASP A 686 28.10 13.28 -8.66
CA ASP A 686 27.14 13.65 -9.70
C ASP A 686 25.67 13.46 -9.26
N GLU A 687 25.44 13.12 -7.98
CA GLU A 687 24.13 12.87 -7.39
C GLU A 687 23.22 11.97 -8.23
N LYS A 688 23.78 10.86 -8.77
CA LYS A 688 23.03 9.97 -9.67
C LYS A 688 23.23 8.48 -9.37
N ILE A 689 22.24 7.69 -9.75
CA ILE A 689 22.32 6.23 -9.77
C ILE A 689 22.09 5.75 -11.20
N SER A 690 23.05 4.98 -11.72
CA SER A 690 22.99 4.38 -13.05
C SER A 690 22.68 2.89 -12.96
N ILE A 691 21.85 2.41 -13.88
CA ILE A 691 21.43 1.02 -14.03
C ILE A 691 21.74 0.60 -15.46
N ALA A 692 22.42 -0.52 -15.64
CA ALA A 692 22.68 -1.11 -16.95
C ALA A 692 22.30 -2.58 -16.91
N VAL A 693 21.45 -3.04 -17.82
CA VAL A 693 20.97 -4.43 -17.89
C VAL A 693 21.40 -5.07 -19.21
N SER A 694 22.20 -6.14 -19.15
CA SER A 694 22.60 -6.94 -20.31
C SER A 694 21.93 -8.31 -20.33
N GLY A 695 22.19 -9.12 -21.37
CA GLY A 695 21.63 -10.48 -21.52
C GLY A 695 20.46 -10.54 -22.51
N ARG A 696 19.49 -11.41 -22.30
CA ARG A 696 18.38 -11.64 -23.25
C ARG A 696 17.46 -10.43 -23.40
N GLU A 697 17.27 -9.94 -24.61
CA GLU A 697 16.50 -8.72 -24.93
C GLU A 697 15.06 -8.76 -24.43
N SER A 698 14.35 -9.88 -24.64
CA SER A 698 12.93 -10.04 -24.27
C SER A 698 12.64 -9.91 -22.77
N THR A 699 13.65 -10.06 -21.91
CA THR A 699 13.52 -10.04 -20.44
C THR A 699 14.24 -8.85 -19.78
N ARG A 700 15.08 -8.08 -20.51
CA ARG A 700 15.77 -6.90 -19.97
C ARG A 700 14.81 -5.88 -19.38
N ARG A 701 13.72 -5.57 -20.09
CA ARG A 701 12.71 -4.61 -19.66
C ARG A 701 12.02 -5.05 -18.37
N SER A 702 11.60 -6.31 -18.28
CA SER A 702 10.95 -6.86 -17.08
C SER A 702 11.88 -6.82 -15.88
N PHE A 703 13.16 -7.14 -16.07
CA PHE A 703 14.14 -7.07 -15.00
C PHE A 703 14.43 -5.62 -14.56
N LEU A 704 14.51 -4.69 -15.52
CA LEU A 704 14.62 -3.27 -15.21
C LEU A 704 13.39 -2.77 -14.44
N SER A 705 12.18 -3.17 -14.83
CA SER A 705 10.93 -2.83 -14.12
C SER A 705 11.02 -3.25 -12.65
N MET A 706 11.42 -4.49 -12.38
CA MET A 706 11.60 -4.99 -11.01
C MET A 706 12.63 -4.18 -10.20
N ILE A 707 13.75 -3.78 -10.82
CA ILE A 707 14.74 -2.90 -10.19
C ILE A 707 14.13 -1.53 -9.89
N ARG A 708 13.39 -0.94 -10.84
CA ARG A 708 12.73 0.35 -10.69
C ARG A 708 11.65 0.31 -9.61
N ASP A 709 10.90 -0.78 -9.47
CA ASP A 709 9.89 -0.96 -8.42
C ASP A 709 10.54 -0.94 -7.03
N THR A 710 11.68 -1.60 -6.85
CA THR A 710 12.42 -1.57 -5.59
C THR A 710 12.97 -0.17 -5.28
N PHE A 711 13.49 0.55 -6.28
CA PHE A 711 13.87 1.95 -6.09
C PHE A 711 12.68 2.82 -5.72
N THR A 712 11.54 2.65 -6.38
CA THR A 712 10.29 3.38 -6.11
C THR A 712 9.84 3.17 -4.66
N LYS A 713 9.89 1.94 -4.14
CA LYS A 713 9.61 1.65 -2.73
C LYS A 713 10.52 2.43 -1.77
N ILE A 714 11.81 2.52 -2.09
CA ILE A 714 12.77 3.30 -1.29
C ILE A 714 12.50 4.79 -1.43
N HIS A 715 12.28 5.30 -2.63
CA HIS A 715 12.01 6.72 -2.90
C HIS A 715 10.74 7.19 -2.19
N ASN A 716 9.69 6.38 -2.20
CA ASN A 716 8.43 6.65 -1.49
C ASN A 716 8.60 6.72 0.04
N SER A 717 9.70 6.20 0.59
CA SER A 717 10.01 6.36 2.02
C SER A 717 10.63 7.72 2.37
N PHE A 718 10.97 8.54 1.37
CA PHE A 718 11.42 9.93 1.53
C PHE A 718 10.32 10.89 1.09
N ALA A 719 10.01 11.89 1.91
CA ALA A 719 9.05 12.93 1.51
C ALA A 719 9.75 13.93 0.58
N ASN A 720 9.08 14.30 -0.52
CA ASN A 720 9.53 15.35 -1.45
C ASN A 720 10.96 15.13 -1.98
N LEU A 721 11.35 13.87 -2.21
CA LEU A 721 12.62 13.55 -2.86
C LEU A 721 12.51 13.88 -4.36
N GLU A 722 13.21 14.92 -4.78
CA GLU A 722 13.23 15.39 -6.17
C GLU A 722 14.12 14.46 -7.01
N ILE A 723 13.47 13.66 -7.86
CA ILE A 723 14.11 12.66 -8.71
C ILE A 723 13.68 12.88 -10.15
N SER A 724 14.66 12.90 -11.06
CA SER A 724 14.41 12.87 -12.49
C SER A 724 14.94 11.57 -13.08
N GLN A 725 14.26 11.08 -14.11
CA GLN A 725 14.54 9.81 -14.77
C GLN A 725 15.14 10.08 -16.13
N TRP A 726 16.21 9.39 -16.49
CA TRP A 726 16.97 9.70 -17.70
C TRP A 726 17.35 8.45 -18.47
N VAL A 727 17.31 8.56 -19.81
CA VAL A 727 17.66 7.49 -20.74
C VAL A 727 18.79 7.95 -21.68
N PRO A 728 19.78 7.10 -22.00
CA PRO A 728 20.89 7.50 -22.86
C PRO A 728 20.45 7.72 -24.31
N VAL A 729 21.26 8.46 -25.06
CA VAL A 729 21.07 8.62 -26.50
C VAL A 729 21.59 7.37 -27.23
N PRO A 730 20.74 6.63 -27.99
CA PRO A 730 21.17 5.40 -28.67
C PRO A 730 22.34 5.65 -29.62
N GLY A 731 23.43 4.87 -29.45
CA GLY A 731 24.64 4.99 -30.26
C GLY A 731 25.60 6.11 -29.86
N TYR A 732 25.28 6.91 -28.84
CA TYR A 732 26.09 8.02 -28.34
C TYR A 732 26.22 7.96 -26.81
N PRO A 733 27.04 7.03 -26.26
CA PRO A 733 27.13 6.81 -24.81
C PRO A 733 27.72 8.00 -24.03
N ASP A 734 28.51 8.85 -24.68
CA ASP A 734 29.11 10.05 -24.06
C ASP A 734 28.23 11.31 -24.17
N ALA A 735 27.05 11.21 -24.80
CA ALA A 735 26.13 12.34 -24.91
C ALA A 735 25.32 12.51 -23.62
N ASP A 736 24.87 13.75 -23.38
CA ASP A 736 23.93 14.04 -22.30
C ASP A 736 22.67 13.16 -22.50
N PRO A 737 22.22 12.45 -21.45
CA PRO A 737 21.01 11.63 -21.55
C PRO A 737 19.78 12.51 -21.75
N LEU A 738 18.66 11.87 -22.10
CA LEU A 738 17.37 12.51 -22.34
C LEU A 738 16.47 12.32 -21.13
N ASP A 739 15.78 13.39 -20.72
CA ASP A 739 14.81 13.36 -19.63
C ASP A 739 13.62 12.49 -20.04
N TYR A 740 13.40 11.40 -19.33
CA TYR A 740 12.36 10.43 -19.61
C TYR A 740 10.96 11.04 -19.49
N GLU A 741 10.73 11.95 -18.54
CA GLU A 741 9.42 12.59 -18.35
C GLU A 741 9.12 13.58 -19.49
N GLU A 742 10.13 14.28 -20.03
CA GLU A 742 9.98 15.10 -21.23
C GLU A 742 9.60 14.23 -22.45
N LEU A 743 10.22 13.04 -22.59
CA LEU A 743 9.86 12.11 -23.67
C LEU A 743 8.41 11.63 -23.56
N LEU A 744 7.93 11.37 -22.34
CA LEU A 744 6.52 11.05 -22.07
C LEU A 744 5.60 12.22 -22.42
N GLY A 745 5.94 13.44 -22.00
CA GLY A 745 5.18 14.64 -22.32
C GLY A 745 5.09 14.90 -23.82
N LEU A 746 6.16 14.67 -24.58
CA LEU A 746 6.13 14.73 -26.04
C LEU A 746 5.19 13.67 -26.65
N GLU A 747 5.20 12.43 -26.13
CA GLU A 747 4.25 11.39 -26.54
C GLU A 747 2.79 11.81 -26.25
N GLU A 748 2.53 12.43 -25.10
CA GLU A 748 1.21 12.97 -24.72
C GLU A 748 0.74 14.11 -25.62
N MET A 749 1.67 14.97 -26.05
CA MET A 749 1.41 16.03 -27.03
C MET A 749 1.16 15.51 -28.45
N GLY A 750 1.29 14.20 -28.69
CA GLY A 750 1.15 13.57 -30.00
C GLY A 750 2.37 13.71 -30.90
N GLU A 751 3.50 14.16 -30.36
CA GLU A 751 4.78 14.16 -31.07
C GLU A 751 5.30 12.72 -31.20
N ASN A 752 6.02 12.44 -32.29
CA ASN A 752 6.59 11.11 -32.54
C ASN A 752 8.12 11.12 -32.52
N THR A 753 8.75 12.29 -32.33
CA THR A 753 10.20 12.45 -32.44
C THR A 753 10.76 13.49 -31.49
N VAL A 754 11.96 13.24 -30.97
CA VAL A 754 12.75 14.20 -30.18
C VAL A 754 13.98 14.67 -30.96
N ARG A 755 14.38 15.92 -30.77
CA ARG A 755 15.55 16.52 -31.45
C ARG A 755 16.69 16.71 -30.46
N VAL A 756 17.86 16.12 -30.75
CA VAL A 756 19.07 16.28 -29.95
C VAL A 756 19.99 17.28 -30.65
N GLY A 757 19.83 18.56 -30.32
CA GLY A 757 20.47 19.67 -31.03
C GLY A 757 22.01 19.60 -31.05
N LYS A 758 22.64 19.23 -29.94
CA LYS A 758 24.12 19.08 -29.84
C LYS A 758 24.67 18.06 -30.83
N LEU A 759 23.95 16.96 -31.04
CA LEU A 759 24.32 15.88 -31.97
C LEU A 759 23.73 16.08 -33.38
N LYS A 760 22.86 17.07 -33.56
CA LYS A 760 22.09 17.31 -34.80
C LYS A 760 21.27 16.08 -35.24
N LEU A 761 20.71 15.37 -34.27
CA LEU A 761 19.92 14.16 -34.50
C LEU A 761 18.43 14.41 -34.31
N LYS A 762 17.62 13.61 -35.02
CA LYS A 762 16.19 13.46 -34.80
C LYS A 762 15.91 11.99 -34.54
N LEU A 763 15.41 11.67 -33.36
CA LEU A 763 15.19 10.31 -32.89
C LEU A 763 13.68 10.04 -32.81
N ASP A 764 13.28 8.79 -33.08
CA ASP A 764 11.92 8.32 -32.84
C ASP A 764 11.70 8.13 -31.34
N LEU A 765 10.57 8.59 -30.82
CA LEU A 765 10.20 8.47 -29.41
C LEU A 765 9.89 7.02 -29.01
N ARG A 766 9.29 6.22 -29.90
CA ARG A 766 8.81 4.87 -29.52
C ARG A 766 9.93 3.95 -29.07
N PRO A 767 11.06 3.81 -29.79
CA PRO A 767 12.17 2.98 -29.33
C PRO A 767 12.82 3.48 -28.02
N LEU A 768 12.73 4.79 -27.74
CA LEU A 768 13.25 5.41 -26.52
C LEU A 768 12.36 5.15 -25.30
N LEU A 769 11.06 4.86 -25.50
CA LEU A 769 10.10 4.62 -24.42
C LEU A 769 9.78 3.13 -24.24
N ASP A 770 9.56 2.40 -25.34
CA ASP A 770 9.11 1.00 -25.34
C ASP A 770 10.13 0.02 -24.73
N GLY A 771 11.42 0.41 -24.76
CA GLY A 771 12.49 -0.32 -24.11
C GLY A 771 12.42 -0.31 -22.57
N TYR A 772 11.74 0.68 -21.99
CA TYR A 772 11.73 0.95 -20.53
C TYR A 772 10.38 0.66 -19.90
N GLU A 773 9.30 0.92 -20.62
CA GLU A 773 7.93 0.76 -20.16
C GLU A 773 7.05 0.37 -21.34
N SER A 774 6.05 -0.49 -21.16
CA SER A 774 5.16 -0.82 -22.28
C SER A 774 4.17 0.32 -22.53
N ILE A 775 3.68 0.43 -23.77
CA ILE A 775 2.66 1.41 -24.13
C ILE A 775 1.38 1.27 -23.29
N GLU A 776 1.07 0.05 -22.82
CA GLU A 776 -0.07 -0.19 -21.93
C GLU A 776 0.12 0.46 -20.55
N LEU A 777 1.31 0.34 -19.95
CA LEU A 777 1.62 0.93 -18.64
C LEU A 777 1.69 2.46 -18.72
N ARG A 778 2.31 3.02 -19.76
CA ARG A 778 2.33 4.48 -19.98
C ARG A 778 0.92 5.07 -20.14
N ARG A 779 0.03 4.34 -20.83
CA ARG A 779 -1.38 4.72 -20.97
C ARG A 779 -2.19 4.61 -19.68
N ILE A 780 -1.77 3.79 -18.71
CA ILE A 780 -2.37 3.72 -17.38
C ILE A 780 -1.89 4.93 -16.56
N ARG A 781 -0.59 5.24 -16.60
CA ARG A 781 0.01 6.41 -15.95
C ARG A 781 -0.60 7.73 -16.42
N GLN A 782 -0.80 7.89 -17.73
CA GLN A 782 -1.50 9.04 -18.34
C GLN A 782 -2.94 9.23 -17.86
N ARG A 783 -3.56 8.21 -17.26
CA ARG A 783 -4.92 8.29 -16.70
C ARG A 783 -4.95 8.66 -15.21
N GLY A 784 -3.79 8.81 -14.57
CA GLY A 784 -3.66 9.28 -13.18
C GLY A 784 -3.95 8.25 -12.09
N ASP A 785 -3.93 6.95 -12.40
CA ASP A 785 -4.34 5.86 -11.49
C ASP A 785 -3.27 5.45 -10.41
N ASP A 786 -2.20 6.23 -10.21
CA ASP A 786 -0.99 5.80 -9.46
C ASP A 786 -1.00 6.08 -7.93
N LYS A 787 -2.12 6.42 -7.30
CA LYS A 787 -2.19 6.59 -5.82
C LYS A 787 -3.28 5.75 -5.13
N TYR A 788 -2.80 4.72 -4.44
CA TYR A 788 -3.43 3.93 -3.36
C TYR A 788 -4.57 2.97 -3.74
N GLY A 789 -4.39 1.71 -3.33
CA GLY A 789 -5.27 0.56 -3.60
C GLY A 789 -6.75 0.69 -3.17
N ARG A 790 -7.14 1.72 -2.41
CA ARG A 790 -8.56 1.99 -2.13
C ARG A 790 -9.31 2.59 -3.33
N GLU A 791 -8.63 3.38 -4.16
CA GLU A 791 -9.22 3.88 -5.40
C GLU A 791 -9.47 2.73 -6.38
N TYR A 792 -8.58 1.74 -6.36
CA TYR A 792 -8.71 0.51 -7.12
C TYR A 792 -9.87 -0.35 -6.61
N ASP A 793 -10.03 -0.52 -5.30
CA ASP A 793 -11.16 -1.26 -4.72
C ASP A 793 -12.50 -0.58 -5.03
N ASP A 794 -12.58 0.75 -4.94
CA ASP A 794 -13.78 1.51 -5.30
C ASP A 794 -14.09 1.42 -6.80
N LEU A 795 -13.07 1.45 -7.68
CA LEU A 795 -13.22 1.23 -9.12
C LEU A 795 -13.63 -0.21 -9.44
N VAL A 796 -13.14 -1.19 -8.67
CA VAL A 796 -13.53 -2.60 -8.77
C VAL A 796 -14.97 -2.77 -8.34
N ASP A 797 -15.41 -2.13 -7.26
CA ASP A 797 -16.80 -2.20 -6.82
C ASP A 797 -17.74 -1.47 -7.79
N ILE A 798 -17.32 -0.33 -8.34
CA ILE A 798 -18.01 0.31 -9.46
C ILE A 798 -18.08 -0.61 -10.68
N ALA A 799 -16.99 -1.30 -11.03
CA ALA A 799 -16.97 -2.29 -12.10
C ALA A 799 -17.92 -3.47 -11.82
N LYS A 800 -17.95 -4.02 -10.60
CA LYS A 800 -18.91 -5.06 -10.18
C LYS A 800 -20.34 -4.57 -10.34
N LEU A 801 -20.64 -3.34 -9.90
CA LEU A 801 -21.97 -2.74 -10.05
C LEU A 801 -22.35 -2.55 -11.51
N ALA A 802 -21.38 -2.24 -12.38
CA ALA A 802 -21.59 -2.06 -13.81
C ALA A 802 -21.78 -3.38 -14.58
N VAL A 803 -21.13 -4.46 -14.13
CA VAL A 803 -21.16 -5.79 -14.77
C VAL A 803 -22.32 -6.66 -14.26
N SER A 804 -22.87 -6.39 -13.07
CA SER A 804 -23.94 -7.19 -12.43
C SER A 804 -25.16 -7.40 -13.35
N ARG A 805 -25.48 -8.64 -13.74
CA ARG A 805 -26.70 -8.98 -14.53
C ARG A 805 -27.98 -8.80 -13.70
N PRO A 806 -29.16 -8.57 -14.32
CA PRO A 806 -30.42 -8.47 -13.59
C PRO A 806 -30.74 -9.78 -12.87
N ILE A 807 -31.25 -9.70 -11.64
CA ILE A 807 -31.89 -10.82 -10.94
C ILE A 807 -33.05 -11.33 -11.82
N ILE A 808 -32.91 -12.55 -12.34
CA ILE A 808 -33.95 -13.19 -13.16
C ILE A 808 -35.19 -13.44 -12.30
N ASN A 809 -36.33 -13.12 -12.89
CA ASN A 809 -37.68 -13.34 -12.38
C ASN A 809 -37.88 -14.73 -11.75
N LYS A 810 -38.62 -14.72 -10.64
CA LYS A 810 -39.29 -15.86 -10.00
C LYS A 810 -40.07 -16.71 -11.02
N ALA A 811 -39.43 -17.70 -11.63
CA ALA A 811 -40.14 -18.67 -12.50
C ALA A 811 -39.67 -20.12 -12.36
N GLU A 812 -38.64 -20.43 -11.56
CA GLU A 812 -38.17 -21.82 -11.36
C GLU A 812 -38.31 -22.32 -9.91
N ALA A 813 -39.14 -21.68 -9.09
CA ALA A 813 -39.60 -22.23 -7.82
C ALA A 813 -40.88 -23.05 -8.02
N LYS A 814 -40.81 -24.16 -8.79
CA LYS A 814 -41.91 -25.16 -8.82
C LYS A 814 -41.56 -26.52 -9.42
N VAL A 815 -40.49 -27.17 -8.97
CA VAL A 815 -40.48 -28.65 -8.90
C VAL A 815 -39.84 -29.06 -7.57
N MET A 816 -40.49 -29.97 -6.86
CA MET A 816 -40.14 -30.53 -5.54
C MET A 816 -40.67 -29.81 -4.29
N THR A 817 -41.99 -29.85 -4.12
CA THR A 817 -42.60 -30.16 -2.82
C THR A 817 -43.17 -31.58 -2.86
N GLN A 818 -42.70 -32.45 -1.96
CA GLN A 818 -43.28 -33.68 -1.38
C GLN A 818 -42.08 -34.55 -0.94
N ASN A 819 -41.81 -34.94 0.31
CA ASN A 819 -42.56 -34.98 1.56
C ASN A 819 -41.56 -34.93 2.74
N SER A 820 -41.87 -34.19 3.79
CA SER A 820 -41.42 -34.41 5.17
C SER A 820 -42.38 -35.43 5.86
N PRO A 821 -42.27 -35.82 7.15
CA PRO A 821 -41.23 -35.61 8.19
C PRO A 821 -40.89 -36.89 9.02
N GLN A 822 -39.89 -36.83 9.92
CA GLN A 822 -39.82 -37.44 11.29
C GLN A 822 -38.33 -37.51 11.72
N SER A 823 -37.86 -36.67 12.65
CA SER A 823 -37.94 -36.73 14.13
C SER A 823 -36.71 -37.40 14.77
N ASN A 824 -36.03 -36.63 15.64
CA ASN A 824 -35.27 -36.97 16.85
C ASN A 824 -34.69 -38.39 16.98
N ASP A 825 -33.38 -38.54 17.26
CA ASP A 825 -32.88 -38.56 18.64
C ASP A 825 -31.36 -38.88 18.74
N PHE A 826 -30.87 -38.60 19.95
CA PHE A 826 -29.52 -38.66 20.52
C PHE A 826 -28.68 -39.97 20.42
N SER A 827 -27.38 -39.78 20.73
CA SER A 827 -26.37 -40.74 21.27
C SER A 827 -25.75 -41.72 20.27
N GLY A 828 -24.50 -42.15 20.34
CA GLY A 828 -23.44 -42.07 21.34
C GLY A 828 -22.54 -43.31 21.15
N ALA A 829 -21.22 -43.07 21.06
CA ALA A 829 -20.11 -43.95 21.45
C ALA A 829 -19.97 -45.43 20.97
N HIS A 830 -18.76 -45.69 20.43
CA HIS A 830 -17.83 -46.79 20.76
C HIS A 830 -17.83 -48.18 20.05
N ILE A 831 -16.63 -48.46 19.48
CA ILE A 831 -15.75 -49.66 19.58
C ILE A 831 -16.06 -50.93 18.77
N GLY A 832 -15.04 -51.31 17.96
CA GLY A 832 -14.54 -52.69 17.73
C GLY A 832 -15.45 -53.61 16.89
N SER A 833 -14.99 -54.57 16.09
CA SER A 833 -13.70 -55.22 15.93
C SER A 833 -13.84 -56.24 14.78
N MET A 834 -12.76 -56.42 14.01
CA MET A 834 -12.25 -57.65 13.39
C MET A 834 -13.18 -58.75 12.80
N ALA A 835 -12.82 -59.07 11.54
CA ALA A 835 -12.46 -60.39 10.99
C ALA A 835 -13.54 -61.30 10.37
N LEU A 836 -13.24 -61.74 9.13
CA LEU A 836 -13.26 -63.12 8.58
C LEU A 836 -12.93 -63.01 7.06
N ALA A 837 -11.70 -63.27 6.61
CA ALA A 837 -11.10 -64.58 6.26
C ALA A 837 -11.69 -65.23 4.99
N ASN A 838 -10.89 -65.31 3.92
CA ASN A 838 -10.36 -66.59 3.42
C ASN A 838 -9.39 -66.43 2.23
N GLU A 839 -8.25 -67.09 2.37
CA GLU A 839 -7.17 -67.35 1.42
C GLU A 839 -7.55 -68.42 0.37
N VAL A 840 -6.88 -68.46 -0.79
CA VAL A 840 -6.13 -69.64 -1.32
C VAL A 840 -5.10 -69.17 -2.40
N LYS A 841 -3.80 -69.35 -2.08
CA LYS A 841 -2.62 -69.91 -2.83
C LYS A 841 -2.60 -69.91 -4.38
N ASP A 842 -1.49 -69.80 -5.11
CA ASP A 842 -0.06 -70.15 -4.87
C ASP A 842 0.89 -69.51 -5.94
N ASN A 843 2.11 -69.19 -5.49
CA ASN A 843 3.45 -69.33 -6.11
C ASN A 843 3.96 -68.64 -7.41
N ALA A 844 5.01 -67.84 -7.17
CA ALA A 844 6.39 -67.92 -7.70
C ALA A 844 6.82 -67.14 -8.97
N GLN A 845 7.65 -66.11 -8.68
CA GLN A 845 8.86 -65.64 -9.37
C GLN A 845 8.93 -65.71 -10.90
N GLN A 846 9.00 -64.53 -11.55
CA GLN A 846 10.11 -64.21 -12.46
C GLN A 846 10.21 -62.70 -12.69
N THR A 847 11.42 -62.18 -12.50
CA THR A 847 11.88 -60.87 -12.95
C THR A 847 11.78 -60.75 -14.46
N ALA A 848 11.04 -59.77 -14.97
CA ALA A 848 11.27 -59.20 -16.30
C ALA A 848 10.71 -57.77 -16.35
N SER A 849 11.60 -56.85 -16.70
CA SER A 849 11.32 -55.55 -17.30
C SER A 849 10.11 -55.59 -18.25
N GLY A 850 9.11 -54.75 -18.00
CA GLY A 850 7.99 -54.51 -18.91
C GLY A 850 7.28 -53.24 -18.48
N GLY A 851 7.26 -52.24 -19.36
CA GLY A 851 6.59 -50.97 -19.14
C GLY A 851 5.11 -51.15 -18.81
N ILE A 852 4.61 -50.31 -17.91
CA ILE A 852 3.17 -50.17 -17.72
C ILE A 852 2.71 -49.20 -18.81
N GLU A 853 2.16 -49.75 -19.88
CA GLU A 853 1.18 -49.03 -20.71
C GLU A 853 -0.11 -48.92 -19.90
N ILE A 854 -0.51 -47.70 -19.56
CA ILE A 854 -1.84 -47.45 -19.00
C ILE A 854 -2.86 -47.51 -20.14
N ASN A 855 -3.71 -48.55 -20.13
CA ASN A 855 -4.86 -48.70 -21.00
C ASN A 855 -5.89 -47.57 -20.79
N ASN A 856 -6.59 -47.17 -21.87
CA ASN A 856 -7.61 -46.11 -21.95
C ASN A 856 -8.78 -46.17 -20.93
N ALA A 857 -8.88 -47.21 -20.11
CA ALA A 857 -9.87 -47.32 -19.03
C ALA A 857 -9.51 -46.49 -17.78
N ASN A 858 -8.22 -46.26 -17.49
CA ASN A 858 -7.79 -45.51 -16.30
C ASN A 858 -7.98 -44.00 -16.42
N THR A 859 -7.87 -43.43 -17.63
CA THR A 859 -8.02 -41.98 -17.85
C THR A 859 -9.46 -41.51 -17.59
N ALA A 860 -10.46 -42.33 -17.94
CA ALA A 860 -11.87 -42.02 -17.70
C ALA A 860 -12.22 -42.02 -16.20
N GLU A 861 -11.66 -42.94 -15.42
CA GLU A 861 -11.82 -42.95 -13.96
C GLU A 861 -11.14 -41.75 -13.31
N ILE A 862 -9.95 -41.38 -13.78
CA ILE A 862 -9.20 -40.21 -13.29
C ILE A 862 -9.97 -38.91 -13.57
N ILE A 863 -10.49 -38.73 -14.78
CA ILE A 863 -11.30 -37.56 -15.15
C ILE A 863 -12.58 -37.48 -14.32
N LYS A 864 -13.21 -38.63 -14.02
CA LYS A 864 -14.38 -38.70 -13.14
C LYS A 864 -14.04 -38.29 -11.71
N LEU A 865 -12.88 -38.70 -11.21
CA LEU A 865 -12.38 -38.31 -9.88
C LEU A 865 -12.12 -36.80 -9.79
N ILE A 866 -11.45 -36.23 -10.80
CA ILE A 866 -11.19 -34.78 -10.92
C ILE A 866 -12.50 -33.98 -10.98
N SER A 867 -13.50 -34.47 -11.72
CA SER A 867 -14.81 -33.82 -11.83
C SER A 867 -15.55 -33.80 -10.49
N SER A 868 -15.52 -34.91 -9.75
CA SER A 868 -16.10 -35.00 -8.40
C SER A 868 -15.39 -34.09 -7.40
N MET A 869 -14.06 -33.99 -7.49
CA MET A 869 -13.28 -33.07 -6.68
C MET A 869 -13.62 -31.62 -7.00
N ARG A 870 -13.75 -31.26 -8.28
CA ARG A 870 -14.13 -29.90 -8.72
C ARG A 870 -15.50 -29.50 -8.17
N GLU A 871 -16.48 -30.41 -8.21
CA GLU A 871 -17.81 -30.17 -7.64
C GLU A 871 -17.74 -29.93 -6.13
N THR A 872 -16.97 -30.76 -5.40
CA THR A 872 -16.79 -30.59 -3.95
C THR A 872 -16.03 -29.30 -3.62
N ALA A 873 -15.05 -28.89 -4.44
CA ALA A 873 -14.30 -27.66 -4.27
C ALA A 873 -15.17 -26.39 -4.34
N THR A 874 -16.28 -26.41 -5.09
CA THR A 874 -17.21 -25.25 -5.14
C THR A 874 -17.88 -24.93 -3.80
N GLN A 875 -17.89 -25.90 -2.87
CA GLN A 875 -18.49 -25.76 -1.53
C GLN A 875 -17.50 -25.18 -0.50
N PHE A 876 -16.24 -24.92 -0.89
CA PHE A 876 -15.24 -24.30 -0.02
C PHE A 876 -15.44 -22.77 0.06
N PRO A 877 -15.10 -22.13 1.19
CA PRO A 877 -15.06 -20.66 1.33
C PRO A 877 -14.23 -19.96 0.23
N GLU A 878 -14.65 -18.76 -0.18
CA GLU A 878 -14.09 -18.06 -1.36
C GLU A 878 -12.57 -17.80 -1.27
N ASP A 879 -12.06 -17.57 -0.06
CA ASP A 879 -10.65 -17.27 0.23
C ASP A 879 -9.70 -18.45 -0.04
N ILE A 880 -10.21 -19.69 -0.06
CA ILE A 880 -9.42 -20.91 -0.31
C ILE A 880 -9.85 -21.62 -1.60
N ARG A 881 -11.12 -21.45 -2.02
CA ARG A 881 -11.73 -22.11 -3.19
C ARG A 881 -10.92 -21.89 -4.48
N ASP A 882 -10.50 -20.66 -4.74
CA ASP A 882 -9.81 -20.34 -5.99
C ASP A 882 -8.44 -21.02 -6.09
N GLY A 883 -7.72 -21.15 -4.97
CA GLY A 883 -6.47 -21.91 -4.90
C GLY A 883 -6.66 -23.40 -5.15
N ILE A 884 -7.73 -23.99 -4.59
CA ILE A 884 -8.07 -25.40 -4.82
C ILE A 884 -8.46 -25.65 -6.29
N ILE A 885 -9.25 -24.76 -6.89
CA ILE A 885 -9.66 -24.89 -8.30
C ILE A 885 -8.43 -24.81 -9.22
N ILE A 886 -7.50 -23.90 -8.94
CA ILE A 886 -6.22 -23.81 -9.67
C ILE A 886 -5.43 -25.11 -9.54
N ASP A 887 -5.33 -25.68 -8.33
CA ASP A 887 -4.62 -26.96 -8.14
C ASP A 887 -5.31 -28.14 -8.85
N ILE A 888 -6.64 -28.16 -8.93
CA ILE A 888 -7.41 -29.15 -9.70
C ILE A 888 -7.15 -28.98 -11.20
N GLU A 889 -7.12 -27.73 -11.70
CA GLU A 889 -6.85 -27.40 -13.10
C GLU A 889 -5.42 -27.74 -13.53
N ASP A 890 -4.45 -27.51 -12.65
CA ASP A 890 -3.06 -27.90 -12.86
C ASP A 890 -2.94 -29.42 -12.97
N VAL A 891 -3.62 -30.17 -12.10
CA VAL A 891 -3.63 -31.63 -12.15
C VAL A 891 -4.34 -32.15 -13.42
N GLU A 892 -5.48 -31.55 -13.78
CA GLU A 892 -6.23 -31.93 -14.98
C GLU A 892 -5.45 -31.63 -16.28
N THR A 893 -4.78 -30.48 -16.33
CA THR A 893 -3.94 -30.06 -17.47
C THR A 893 -2.77 -31.01 -17.66
N GLU A 894 -2.18 -31.49 -16.56
CA GLU A 894 -1.03 -32.38 -16.60
C GLU A 894 -1.41 -33.82 -16.94
N ILE A 895 -2.57 -34.29 -16.48
CA ILE A 895 -3.11 -35.61 -16.81
C ILE A 895 -3.59 -35.71 -18.27
N LYS A 896 -3.99 -34.59 -18.89
CA LYS A 896 -4.31 -34.53 -20.33
C LYS A 896 -3.09 -34.72 -21.24
N LYS A 897 -1.86 -34.63 -20.71
CA LYS A 897 -0.63 -34.94 -21.46
C LYS A 897 -0.38 -36.45 -21.52
N PRO A 898 0.37 -36.95 -22.52
CA PRO A 898 0.87 -38.32 -22.53
C PRO A 898 1.65 -38.63 -21.23
N GLU A 899 1.48 -39.82 -20.66
CA GLU A 899 2.01 -40.20 -19.33
C GLU A 899 3.53 -40.00 -19.20
N ASN A 900 4.28 -40.25 -20.28
CA ASN A 900 5.73 -40.04 -20.34
C ASN A 900 6.15 -38.56 -20.27
N GLN A 901 5.21 -37.62 -20.29
CA GLN A 901 5.43 -36.17 -20.20
C GLN A 901 4.88 -35.56 -18.90
N TRP A 902 4.34 -36.37 -17.98
CA TRP A 902 3.83 -35.87 -16.71
C TRP A 902 4.93 -35.31 -15.83
N SER A 903 4.75 -34.08 -15.35
CA SER A 903 5.60 -33.52 -14.30
C SER A 903 5.18 -34.06 -12.93
N LYS A 904 5.84 -35.13 -12.48
CA LYS A 904 5.59 -35.72 -11.14
C LYS A 904 5.75 -34.71 -10.01
N ALA A 905 6.63 -33.70 -10.18
CA ALA A 905 6.83 -32.64 -9.20
C ALA A 905 5.63 -31.67 -9.12
N ARG A 906 5.04 -31.30 -10.26
CA ARG A 906 3.83 -30.45 -10.30
C ARG A 906 2.61 -31.18 -9.75
N LEU A 907 2.38 -32.41 -10.23
CA LEU A 907 1.29 -33.26 -9.74
C LEU A 907 1.40 -33.46 -8.21
N LYS A 908 2.59 -33.76 -7.68
CA LYS A 908 2.80 -33.91 -6.23
C LYS A 908 2.52 -32.62 -5.46
N LYS A 909 2.93 -31.46 -5.98
CA LYS A 909 2.70 -30.15 -5.35
C LYS A 909 1.20 -29.85 -5.24
N SER A 910 0.48 -29.91 -6.36
CA SER A 910 -0.95 -29.59 -6.40
C SER A 910 -1.81 -30.60 -5.63
N LEU A 911 -1.48 -31.90 -5.68
CA LEU A 911 -2.15 -32.92 -4.85
C LEU A 911 -1.91 -32.73 -3.35
N THR A 912 -0.70 -32.31 -2.95
CA THR A 912 -0.39 -32.04 -1.53
C THR A 912 -1.12 -30.80 -1.03
N ALA A 913 -1.21 -29.75 -1.86
CA ALA A 913 -1.95 -28.53 -1.55
C ALA A 913 -3.45 -28.80 -1.39
N MET A 914 -4.05 -29.61 -2.28
CA MET A 914 -5.46 -30.02 -2.18
C MET A 914 -5.75 -30.85 -0.91
N ILE A 915 -4.86 -31.76 -0.52
CA ILE A 915 -5.01 -32.54 0.72
C ILE A 915 -4.91 -31.64 1.96
N ALA A 916 -3.98 -30.67 1.96
CA ALA A 916 -3.84 -29.69 3.04
C ALA A 916 -5.09 -28.81 3.16
N ALA A 917 -5.63 -28.32 2.04
CA ALA A 917 -6.84 -27.51 2.02
C ALA A 917 -8.07 -28.30 2.50
N GLY A 918 -8.20 -29.57 2.09
CA GLY A 918 -9.26 -30.48 2.54
C GLY A 918 -9.17 -30.89 4.02
N THR A 919 -8.05 -30.62 4.71
CA THR A 919 -7.85 -30.96 6.13
C THR A 919 -7.76 -29.75 7.06
N ALA A 920 -7.57 -28.54 6.53
CA ALA A 920 -7.35 -27.32 7.31
C ALA A 920 -8.63 -26.57 7.73
N ILE A 921 -9.81 -27.00 7.30
CA ILE A 921 -11.08 -26.28 7.51
C ILE A 921 -11.83 -26.81 8.75
N ALA A 922 -12.15 -25.92 9.68
CA ALA A 922 -12.84 -26.24 10.95
C ALA A 922 -14.38 -26.32 10.82
N ILE A 923 -14.94 -25.99 9.64
CA ILE A 923 -16.38 -25.96 9.36
C ILE A 923 -16.77 -27.27 8.64
N PRO A 924 -17.85 -27.99 9.03
CA PRO A 924 -18.23 -29.22 8.36
C PRO A 924 -18.81 -28.93 6.97
N ILE A 925 -18.05 -29.26 5.92
CA ILE A 925 -18.50 -29.24 4.52
C ILE A 925 -18.92 -30.68 4.13
N ALA A 926 -20.05 -30.83 3.43
CA ALA A 926 -20.50 -32.14 2.96
C ALA A 926 -19.48 -32.72 1.95
N GLY A 927 -19.00 -33.94 2.18
CA GLY A 927 -18.01 -34.59 1.29
C GLY A 927 -16.55 -34.20 1.52
N MET A 928 -16.22 -33.43 2.57
CA MET A 928 -14.84 -32.98 2.85
C MET A 928 -13.86 -34.14 3.10
N THR A 929 -14.28 -35.18 3.85
CA THR A 929 -13.50 -36.41 4.04
C THR A 929 -13.31 -37.18 2.73
N ASP A 930 -14.26 -37.05 1.81
CA ASP A 930 -14.20 -37.68 0.49
C ASP A 930 -13.28 -36.89 -0.45
N PHE A 931 -13.15 -35.57 -0.29
CA PHE A 931 -12.26 -34.73 -1.10
C PHE A 931 -10.77 -35.04 -0.87
N ALA A 932 -10.31 -35.05 0.39
CA ALA A 932 -8.93 -35.39 0.71
C ALA A 932 -8.60 -36.86 0.36
N SER A 933 -9.55 -37.77 0.57
CA SER A 933 -9.40 -39.18 0.17
C SER A 933 -9.34 -39.36 -1.35
N SER A 934 -10.13 -38.58 -2.10
CA SER A 934 -10.10 -38.57 -3.58
C SER A 934 -8.79 -38.01 -4.11
N ALA A 935 -8.21 -36.99 -3.47
CA ALA A 935 -6.90 -36.47 -3.84
C ALA A 935 -5.77 -37.51 -3.60
N ILE A 936 -5.88 -38.31 -2.53
CA ILE A 936 -4.94 -39.41 -2.25
C ILE A 936 -5.10 -40.55 -3.27
N ASP A 937 -6.34 -40.95 -3.59
CA ASP A 937 -6.62 -41.98 -4.61
C ASP A 937 -6.12 -41.51 -5.99
N LEU A 938 -6.31 -40.23 -6.32
CA LEU A 938 -5.76 -39.62 -7.54
C LEU A 938 -4.24 -39.76 -7.59
N GLY A 939 -3.56 -39.43 -6.48
CA GLY A 939 -2.11 -39.58 -6.33
C GLY A 939 -1.64 -41.01 -6.58
N GLN A 940 -2.31 -42.01 -6.01
CA GLN A 940 -1.98 -43.42 -6.21
C GLN A 940 -2.18 -43.85 -7.67
N LYS A 941 -3.28 -43.42 -8.31
CA LYS A 941 -3.59 -43.73 -9.71
C LYS A 941 -2.62 -43.08 -10.71
N VAL A 942 -1.98 -41.96 -10.35
CA VAL A 942 -0.92 -41.31 -11.16
C VAL A 942 0.51 -41.68 -10.72
N GLY A 943 0.66 -42.66 -9.82
CA GLY A 943 1.96 -43.18 -9.39
C GLY A 943 2.77 -42.23 -8.49
N ILE A 944 2.09 -41.42 -7.67
CA ILE A 944 2.67 -40.47 -6.71
C ILE A 944 2.21 -40.83 -5.29
N GLU A 945 3.15 -41.27 -4.47
CA GLU A 945 2.90 -41.55 -3.06
C GLU A 945 2.98 -40.24 -2.24
N ILE A 946 1.91 -39.89 -1.54
CA ILE A 946 1.79 -38.67 -0.73
C ILE A 946 1.57 -39.08 0.74
N GLN A 947 2.49 -38.69 1.62
CA GLN A 947 2.33 -38.89 3.07
C GLN A 947 1.58 -37.71 3.67
N LEU A 948 0.53 -38.00 4.45
CA LEU A 948 -0.22 -37.01 5.21
C LEU A 948 0.68 -36.34 6.25
N PRO A 949 0.64 -35.00 6.42
CA PRO A 949 1.26 -34.35 7.56
C PRO A 949 0.58 -34.82 8.86
N SER A 950 1.37 -35.20 9.87
CA SER A 950 0.84 -35.57 11.19
C SER A 950 0.03 -34.41 11.77
N ALA A 951 -1.23 -34.68 12.16
CA ALA A 951 -2.15 -33.69 12.71
C ALA A 951 -1.50 -32.88 13.85
N ARG A 952 -1.59 -31.54 13.78
CA ARG A 952 -1.20 -30.59 14.81
C ARG A 952 -2.42 -29.90 15.38
#